data_AF-A0A973CT03-F1
#
_entry.id   AF-A0A973CT03-F1
#
_cell.length_a   1.000
_cell.length_b   1.000
_cell.length_c   1.000
_cell.angle_alpha   90.00
_cell.angle_beta   90.00
_cell.angle_gamma   90.00
#
_symmetry.space_group_name_H-M   'P 1'
#
loop_
_entity.id
_entity.type
_entity.pdbx_description
1 polymer ?
#
loop_
_entity_poly.entity_id
_entity_poly.type
_entity_poly.pdbx_seq_one_letter_code
_entity_poly.pdbx_strand_id
1 'polypeptide(L)'
;MAALVEENGFLRVDAERAKYTRYPVREEDLLASLRRFDVVVLSHLGGDLGVMGSVYFDEKVRRNLPKARRVLERYVREGGGLLLLPQSSRYPREESEEIANALLEGFGLETLREATYDPSNLYEHAAKPPWRAERFFHTENVSSHPVTQGVERLYLLALYRSDGIEKTGSVAFRVSPEWQVVVRGEASAKTHPADATNRVLLEEDGSYDSAPPVAAARSYGRGRVFVLSSRESHLFLNYAKPVWPNVVEGHGEGEEGPRSDTLKLAVQAMRWLAEPALANPAYGDYTPAPATPIRFPDSIELDSWRFTKPRRGVSGVVGAHSAYSDGSGDVAAYAAAARKAGLDFIVFTDPLSELSAEELDSLERDAAEASSEDFLVCPGVEFRDSLGVGWASFGSHTDYPPEELVMDGSRYPYWDGETMSATGAYAFDNSFAANGLLGTKTLRAAGGHPANLWWFYRFFPWIYEGDRLVEEDVEGWKFALRDLRWLSPVSFTRIRRPEAVASAARALRTVLPDLDSARAWCESRASRVRLGYVTQGPEILQWELHSGAARAVPQHETAGQQRSVAGFVVESAAGIDEVIVHHADFGPVRRFLGNGETRLAREFELAFDRQRYLFLEVVDTLGRRALSNVAYHYAYPSGVYRCGDNLNYLGSSTLLMHPDRHQRMALARGFEGERSPEHWISGIDGAGPPATPRVRGPLRVETWKGHAPDHARDAEMVGVVIDPVLSSSDVSIFEMEASSVVDAPNREGRPPANRGAVLPHKRPRRHVAHRETSYLLRSRKRYNVAWTHRRPHESVAAYRGGLMWHEGVVEIKKSFEPPLGRIGIPLLEMSGAGGGVGTILDVLDSELGPRRWQAGSPADGKIVGTLGPGGYAVLSPSPAGKYAVVAGTRGALRYRDASWHRSGGTGTLYLGLEPEAGAGGYPAGTKLEYSFLVATLPGDEVDSAGATADLARAYNLDGGSDGYPFNLRVGRFRDAEFFFSAQAADHELVGSFGPRAMVSDLGFRVAGLRDNGTAATWVKGRDFFRFVPVRDGEAWFQERIDDGIDLWVGNVFLADREGLQLTLVREGLGAGRKPFLEVHNPGDEAVRVNLRSPEHVPVYGGTQLADVAVPAGDSVRIPLER
;
A
#
# COMPACT_ATOMS: atom_id res chain seq x y z
N MET A 1 -9.39 -23.42 -2.70
CA MET A 1 -10.86 -23.31 -2.91
C MET A 1 -11.34 -23.83 -4.27
N ALA A 2 -10.88 -23.32 -5.44
CA ALA A 2 -11.40 -23.75 -6.76
C ALA A 2 -11.25 -25.27 -7.01
N ALA A 3 -10.07 -25.84 -6.74
CA ALA A 3 -9.84 -27.29 -6.83
C ALA A 3 -10.80 -28.10 -5.93
N LEU A 4 -10.94 -27.71 -4.66
CA LEU A 4 -11.86 -28.38 -3.71
C LEU A 4 -13.33 -28.30 -4.17
N VAL A 5 -13.74 -27.15 -4.69
CA VAL A 5 -15.10 -26.86 -5.18
C VAL A 5 -15.40 -27.73 -6.40
N GLU A 6 -14.49 -27.78 -7.38
CA GLU A 6 -14.63 -28.63 -8.58
C GLU A 6 -14.59 -30.12 -8.24
N GLU A 7 -13.67 -30.56 -7.37
CA GLU A 7 -13.57 -31.95 -6.89
C GLU A 7 -14.84 -32.44 -6.18
N ASN A 8 -15.62 -31.51 -5.60
CA ASN A 8 -16.85 -31.82 -4.88
C ASN A 8 -18.15 -31.47 -5.65
N GLY A 9 -18.04 -31.08 -6.92
CA GLY A 9 -19.18 -30.80 -7.81
C GLY A 9 -19.81 -29.41 -7.63
N PHE A 10 -19.13 -28.48 -6.98
CA PHE A 10 -19.55 -27.08 -6.85
C PHE A 10 -18.89 -26.23 -7.94
N LEU A 11 -19.53 -25.10 -8.29
CA LEU A 11 -18.97 -24.09 -9.19
C LEU A 11 -18.88 -22.78 -8.42
N ARG A 12 -17.67 -22.22 -8.27
CA ARG A 12 -17.45 -20.96 -7.56
C ARG A 12 -17.49 -19.79 -8.54
N VAL A 13 -18.17 -18.74 -8.13
CA VAL A 13 -18.08 -17.42 -8.76
C VAL A 13 -17.78 -16.41 -7.67
N ASP A 14 -16.68 -15.68 -7.81
CA ASP A 14 -16.47 -14.48 -7.02
C ASP A 14 -17.40 -13.40 -7.55
N ALA A 15 -18.57 -13.26 -6.91
CA ALA A 15 -19.36 -12.05 -7.06
C ALA A 15 -18.53 -10.88 -6.51
N GLU A 16 -18.30 -9.86 -7.33
CA GLU A 16 -17.52 -8.68 -6.93
C GLU A 16 -18.01 -8.14 -5.56
N ARG A 17 -17.04 -7.89 -4.65
CA ARG A 17 -17.21 -7.30 -3.30
C ARG A 17 -18.49 -6.48 -3.14
N ALA A 18 -19.31 -6.82 -2.15
CA ALA A 18 -20.50 -6.12 -1.63
C ALA A 18 -20.84 -4.73 -2.21
N LYS A 19 -21.09 -4.63 -3.53
CA LYS A 19 -21.62 -3.42 -4.16
C LYS A 19 -23.03 -3.12 -3.65
N TYR A 20 -23.68 -4.09 -3.03
CA TYR A 20 -25.09 -4.09 -2.68
C TYR A 20 -25.44 -3.35 -1.38
N THR A 21 -24.49 -3.15 -0.46
CA THR A 21 -24.70 -2.35 0.77
C THR A 21 -24.40 -0.87 0.55
N ARG A 22 -23.43 -0.55 -0.32
CA ARG A 22 -22.96 0.83 -0.54
C ARG A 22 -23.62 1.54 -1.72
N TYR A 23 -23.99 0.81 -2.78
CA TYR A 23 -24.65 1.41 -3.95
C TYR A 23 -26.16 1.15 -3.90
N PRO A 24 -26.98 2.09 -4.39
CA PRO A 24 -28.41 1.87 -4.52
C PRO A 24 -28.66 0.81 -5.60
N VAL A 25 -28.79 -0.44 -5.18
CA VAL A 25 -29.24 -1.55 -6.03
C VAL A 25 -30.72 -1.78 -5.75
N ARG A 26 -31.53 -1.96 -6.80
CA ARG A 26 -32.94 -2.31 -6.62
C ARG A 26 -33.02 -3.72 -6.04
N GLU A 27 -33.92 -3.93 -5.09
CA GLU A 27 -34.06 -5.24 -4.41
C GLU A 27 -34.24 -6.40 -5.40
N GLU A 28 -35.02 -6.19 -6.46
CA GLU A 28 -35.25 -7.20 -7.51
C GLU A 28 -33.99 -7.50 -8.34
N ASP A 29 -33.15 -6.51 -8.64
CA ASP A 29 -31.91 -6.73 -9.40
C ASP A 29 -30.93 -7.56 -8.56
N LEU A 30 -30.85 -7.25 -7.26
CA LEU A 30 -30.04 -8.02 -6.31
C LEU A 30 -30.58 -9.45 -6.18
N LEU A 31 -31.88 -9.62 -5.97
CA LEU A 31 -32.49 -10.94 -5.86
C LEU A 31 -32.29 -11.77 -7.12
N ALA A 32 -32.49 -11.18 -8.31
CA ALA A 32 -32.25 -11.83 -9.59
C ALA A 32 -30.79 -12.28 -9.71
N SER A 33 -29.84 -11.46 -9.28
CA SER A 33 -28.42 -11.84 -9.25
C SER A 33 -28.15 -13.00 -8.29
N LEU A 34 -28.77 -13.03 -7.10
CA LEU A 34 -28.58 -14.11 -6.12
C LEU A 34 -29.19 -15.42 -6.59
N ARG A 35 -30.38 -15.40 -7.19
CA ARG A 35 -31.08 -16.60 -7.70
C ARG A 35 -30.26 -17.41 -8.71
N ARG A 36 -29.29 -16.80 -9.38
CA ARG A 36 -28.38 -17.53 -10.28
C ARG A 36 -27.57 -18.62 -9.55
N PHE A 37 -27.45 -18.52 -8.23
CA PHE A 37 -26.67 -19.42 -7.39
C PHE A 37 -27.57 -20.29 -6.51
N ASP A 38 -27.20 -21.56 -6.35
CA ASP A 38 -27.86 -22.48 -5.41
C ASP A 38 -27.55 -22.13 -3.95
N VAL A 39 -26.31 -21.72 -3.69
CA VAL A 39 -25.80 -21.36 -2.36
C VAL A 39 -25.03 -20.06 -2.43
N VAL A 40 -25.30 -19.16 -1.48
CA VAL A 40 -24.52 -17.95 -1.22
C VAL A 40 -23.70 -18.15 0.05
N VAL A 41 -22.39 -17.86 0.00
CA VAL A 41 -21.53 -17.86 1.17
C VAL A 41 -21.28 -16.41 1.59
N LEU A 42 -21.63 -16.05 2.83
CA LEU A 42 -21.29 -14.77 3.42
C LEU A 42 -20.17 -14.96 4.44
N SER A 43 -18.97 -14.51 4.06
CA SER A 43 -17.80 -14.39 4.92
C SER A 43 -17.46 -12.90 5.12
N HIS A 44 -16.61 -12.60 6.12
CA HIS A 44 -16.14 -11.22 6.39
C HIS A 44 -17.27 -10.20 6.57
N LEU A 45 -18.24 -10.48 7.45
CA LEU A 45 -19.35 -9.58 7.75
C LEU A 45 -18.94 -8.26 8.44
N GLY A 46 -17.62 -8.03 8.65
CA GLY A 46 -17.07 -6.92 9.42
C GLY A 46 -16.09 -6.00 8.69
N GLY A 47 -14.85 -6.46 8.48
CA GLY A 47 -13.74 -5.58 8.11
C GLY A 47 -13.70 -5.08 6.66
N ASP A 48 -14.36 -5.76 5.71
CA ASP A 48 -14.31 -5.41 4.27
C ASP A 48 -15.66 -4.92 3.71
N LEU A 49 -16.78 -5.16 4.41
CA LEU A 49 -18.08 -4.56 4.08
C LEU A 49 -18.05 -3.04 4.29
N GLY A 50 -17.29 -2.58 5.29
CA GLY A 50 -16.86 -1.19 5.46
C GLY A 50 -15.64 -0.89 4.59
N VAL A 51 -15.85 -0.67 3.28
CA VAL A 51 -14.79 -0.36 2.31
C VAL A 51 -13.81 0.70 2.83
N MET A 52 -12.61 0.27 3.27
CA MET A 52 -11.34 1.01 3.42
C MET A 52 -11.42 2.54 3.61
N GLY A 53 -12.31 3.06 4.46
CA GLY A 53 -12.48 4.51 4.52
C GLY A 53 -13.35 5.08 5.62
N SER A 54 -14.29 4.33 6.21
CA SER A 54 -15.07 4.77 7.38
C SER A 54 -15.04 3.70 8.46
N VAL A 55 -14.70 4.11 9.68
CA VAL A 55 -14.70 3.24 10.88
C VAL A 55 -16.12 2.91 11.34
N TYR A 56 -17.07 3.78 11.01
CA TYR A 56 -18.44 3.73 11.49
C TYR A 56 -19.43 3.43 10.37
N PHE A 57 -20.59 2.90 10.76
CA PHE A 57 -21.79 2.83 9.94
C PHE A 57 -22.09 4.20 9.30
N ASP A 58 -21.79 4.36 8.00
CA ASP A 58 -22.35 5.51 7.31
C ASP A 58 -23.89 5.32 7.17
N GLU A 59 -24.63 6.43 7.16
CA GLU A 59 -26.09 6.40 7.11
C GLU A 59 -26.61 5.67 5.85
N LYS A 60 -25.82 5.64 4.76
CA LYS A 60 -26.18 4.93 3.53
C LYS A 60 -26.17 3.42 3.76
N VAL A 61 -25.16 2.90 4.46
CA VAL A 61 -25.11 1.50 4.88
C VAL A 61 -26.30 1.20 5.80
N ARG A 62 -26.55 2.01 6.85
CA ARG A 62 -27.73 1.84 7.74
C ARG A 62 -29.04 1.77 6.96
N ARG A 63 -29.23 2.67 5.99
CA ARG A 63 -30.43 2.72 5.15
C ARG A 63 -30.57 1.56 4.17
N ASN A 64 -29.45 0.98 3.71
CA ASN A 64 -29.46 -0.12 2.74
C ASN A 64 -29.47 -1.50 3.40
N LEU A 65 -28.99 -1.65 4.64
CA LEU A 65 -28.98 -2.94 5.34
C LEU A 65 -30.36 -3.61 5.42
N PRO A 66 -31.46 -2.91 5.78
CA PRO A 66 -32.79 -3.52 5.76
C PRO A 66 -33.20 -4.05 4.37
N LYS A 67 -32.77 -3.40 3.29
CA LYS A 67 -33.04 -3.84 1.91
C LYS A 67 -32.23 -5.11 1.59
N ALA A 68 -30.93 -5.09 1.87
CA ALA A 68 -30.05 -6.23 1.68
C ALA A 68 -30.54 -7.45 2.48
N ARG A 69 -30.94 -7.25 3.74
CA ARG A 69 -31.57 -8.26 4.58
C ARG A 69 -32.82 -8.84 3.93
N ARG A 70 -33.80 -7.99 3.55
CA ARG A 70 -35.04 -8.47 2.92
C ARG A 70 -34.78 -9.30 1.67
N VAL A 71 -33.79 -8.91 0.86
CA VAL A 71 -33.41 -9.65 -0.34
C VAL A 71 -32.79 -11.00 0.00
N LEU A 72 -31.86 -11.06 0.98
CA LEU A 72 -31.28 -12.32 1.45
C LEU A 72 -32.36 -13.25 2.03
N GLU A 73 -33.22 -12.72 2.90
CA GLU A 73 -34.35 -13.47 3.46
C GLU A 73 -35.25 -14.01 2.35
N ARG A 74 -35.59 -13.18 1.34
CA ARG A 74 -36.42 -13.60 0.22
C ARG A 74 -35.74 -14.67 -0.62
N TYR A 75 -34.45 -14.49 -0.94
CA TYR A 75 -33.64 -15.47 -1.65
C TYR A 75 -33.68 -16.84 -0.95
N VAL A 76 -33.46 -16.89 0.36
CA VAL A 76 -33.52 -18.14 1.11
C VAL A 76 -34.97 -18.66 1.21
N ARG A 77 -35.92 -17.81 1.62
CA ARG A 77 -37.35 -18.18 1.79
C ARG A 77 -37.94 -18.81 0.54
N GLU A 78 -37.49 -18.38 -0.64
CA GLU A 78 -37.95 -18.89 -1.92
C GLU A 78 -37.24 -20.16 -2.40
N GLY A 79 -36.13 -20.59 -1.78
CA GLY A 79 -35.45 -21.86 -2.10
C GLY A 79 -33.92 -21.83 -2.05
N GLY A 80 -33.29 -20.66 -1.93
CA GLY A 80 -31.82 -20.54 -1.91
C GLY A 80 -31.17 -21.07 -0.64
N GLY A 81 -29.89 -21.43 -0.73
CA GLY A 81 -29.04 -21.81 0.40
C GLY A 81 -28.14 -20.68 0.87
N LEU A 82 -27.97 -20.52 2.18
CA LEU A 82 -27.08 -19.50 2.75
C LEU A 82 -26.10 -20.10 3.78
N LEU A 83 -24.80 -19.96 3.52
CA LEU A 83 -23.71 -20.32 4.45
C LEU A 83 -23.13 -19.06 5.09
N LEU A 84 -23.03 -19.03 6.40
CA LEU A 84 -22.54 -17.89 7.19
C LEU A 84 -21.26 -18.27 7.94
N LEU A 85 -20.23 -17.45 7.79
CA LEU A 85 -18.93 -17.61 8.45
C LEU A 85 -18.63 -16.35 9.28
N PRO A 86 -19.10 -16.28 10.55
CA PRO A 86 -18.84 -15.14 11.40
C PRO A 86 -17.34 -14.95 11.63
N GLN A 87 -16.91 -13.69 11.64
CA GLN A 87 -15.53 -13.29 11.88
C GLN A 87 -15.49 -12.08 12.80
N SER A 88 -14.43 -11.98 13.59
CA SER A 88 -14.22 -10.86 14.50
C SER A 88 -13.85 -9.59 13.75
N SER A 89 -14.21 -8.44 14.33
CA SER A 89 -13.67 -7.14 13.94
C SER A 89 -12.14 -7.15 13.77
N ARG A 90 -11.64 -6.44 12.74
CA ARG A 90 -10.21 -6.39 12.43
C ARG A 90 -9.53 -5.34 13.31
N TYR A 91 -10.15 -4.17 13.39
CA TYR A 91 -9.63 -3.01 14.12
C TYR A 91 -10.48 -2.73 15.36
N PRO A 92 -9.90 -2.07 16.39
CA PRO A 92 -10.64 -1.67 17.56
C PRO A 92 -11.93 -0.92 17.21
N ARG A 93 -12.95 -1.07 18.07
CA ARG A 93 -14.23 -0.35 18.04
C ARG A 93 -14.99 -0.38 16.71
N GLU A 94 -14.64 -1.29 15.79
CA GLU A 94 -15.44 -1.48 14.59
C GLU A 94 -16.81 -2.06 14.94
N GLU A 95 -17.87 -1.50 14.35
CA GLU A 95 -19.26 -1.95 14.52
C GLU A 95 -19.57 -3.15 13.58
N SER A 96 -18.57 -3.98 13.28
CA SER A 96 -18.69 -5.10 12.33
C SER A 96 -19.78 -6.08 12.74
N GLU A 97 -19.80 -6.44 14.02
CA GLU A 97 -20.75 -7.35 14.61
C GLU A 97 -22.17 -6.76 14.56
N GLU A 98 -22.33 -5.45 14.71
CA GLU A 98 -23.62 -4.77 14.59
C GLU A 98 -24.14 -4.79 13.14
N ILE A 99 -23.27 -4.54 12.16
CA ILE A 99 -23.59 -4.66 10.73
C ILE A 99 -24.03 -6.09 10.40
N ALA A 100 -23.26 -7.07 10.87
CA ALA A 100 -23.56 -8.49 10.72
C ALA A 100 -24.93 -8.81 11.34
N ASN A 101 -25.17 -8.38 12.58
CA ASN A 101 -26.40 -8.68 13.31
C ASN A 101 -27.62 -8.01 12.67
N ALA A 102 -27.52 -6.76 12.21
CA ALA A 102 -28.60 -6.09 11.50
C ALA A 102 -28.97 -6.80 10.17
N LEU A 103 -27.98 -7.35 9.47
CA LEU A 103 -28.18 -8.15 8.25
C LEU A 103 -28.79 -9.52 8.56
N LEU A 104 -28.46 -10.11 9.71
CA LEU A 104 -28.80 -11.48 10.09
C LEU A 104 -30.03 -11.60 11.00
N GLU A 105 -30.55 -10.48 11.52
CA GLU A 105 -31.68 -10.40 12.45
C GLU A 105 -32.88 -11.26 11.99
N GLY A 106 -33.24 -11.17 10.71
CA GLY A 106 -34.38 -11.89 10.13
C GLY A 106 -34.23 -13.42 10.06
N PHE A 107 -33.01 -13.92 10.25
CA PHE A 107 -32.70 -15.34 10.37
C PHE A 107 -32.63 -15.81 11.82
N GLY A 108 -32.82 -14.93 12.81
CA GLY A 108 -32.71 -15.27 14.24
C GLY A 108 -31.29 -15.73 14.61
N LEU A 109 -30.28 -15.07 14.06
CA LEU A 109 -28.86 -15.31 14.33
C LEU A 109 -28.21 -14.00 14.77
N GLU A 110 -27.43 -14.08 15.84
CA GLU A 110 -26.67 -12.97 16.42
C GLU A 110 -25.22 -13.41 16.60
N THR A 111 -24.29 -12.71 15.95
CA THR A 111 -22.86 -12.82 16.22
C THR A 111 -22.53 -12.06 17.50
N LEU A 112 -21.77 -12.70 18.38
CA LEU A 112 -21.36 -12.12 19.66
C LEU A 112 -19.93 -11.60 19.53
N ARG A 113 -19.62 -10.52 20.26
CA ARG A 113 -18.24 -10.05 20.44
C ARG A 113 -17.50 -10.90 21.48
N GLU A 114 -17.49 -12.21 21.25
CA GLU A 114 -16.93 -13.21 22.17
C GLU A 114 -16.16 -14.28 21.38
N ALA A 115 -15.15 -14.86 22.01
CA ALA A 115 -14.39 -15.98 21.48
C ALA A 115 -14.75 -17.28 22.20
N THR A 116 -14.93 -18.35 21.42
CA THR A 116 -15.00 -19.71 21.98
C THR A 116 -13.59 -20.21 22.32
N TYR A 117 -13.40 -20.67 23.55
CA TYR A 117 -12.12 -21.19 24.04
C TYR A 117 -12.34 -22.46 24.85
N ASP A 118 -11.46 -23.45 24.65
CA ASP A 118 -11.48 -24.69 25.42
C ASP A 118 -10.04 -25.10 25.79
N PRO A 119 -9.58 -24.76 27.01
CA PRO A 119 -8.23 -25.09 27.43
C PRO A 119 -8.02 -26.59 27.65
N SER A 120 -9.08 -27.37 27.88
CA SER A 120 -8.98 -28.82 28.14
C SER A 120 -8.74 -29.63 26.87
N ASN A 121 -9.17 -29.10 25.72
CA ASN A 121 -9.06 -29.73 24.41
C ASN A 121 -8.12 -28.96 23.46
N LEU A 122 -7.21 -28.18 24.04
CA LEU A 122 -6.27 -27.34 23.32
C LEU A 122 -5.21 -28.19 22.59
N TYR A 123 -4.99 -27.88 21.32
CA TYR A 123 -3.88 -28.37 20.52
C TYR A 123 -3.00 -27.19 20.11
N GLU A 124 -1.74 -27.21 20.54
CA GLU A 124 -0.73 -26.26 20.09
C GLU A 124 0.01 -26.83 18.88
N HIS A 125 -0.33 -26.32 17.70
CA HIS A 125 0.42 -26.70 16.51
C HIS A 125 1.83 -26.10 16.60
N ALA A 126 2.85 -26.97 16.55
CA ALA A 126 4.24 -26.55 16.60
C ALA A 126 4.53 -25.46 15.55
N ALA A 127 5.28 -24.43 15.95
CA ALA A 127 5.66 -23.36 15.03
C ALA A 127 6.39 -23.95 13.82
N LYS A 128 5.77 -23.90 12.64
CA LYS A 128 6.41 -24.25 11.37
C LYS A 128 6.79 -22.94 10.69
N PRO A 129 8.09 -22.57 10.62
CA PRO A 129 8.51 -21.34 9.96
C PRO A 129 7.87 -21.22 8.57
N PRO A 130 7.29 -20.05 8.22
CA PRO A 130 7.36 -18.78 8.95
C PRO A 130 6.25 -18.54 9.99
N TRP A 131 5.39 -19.53 10.26
CA TRP A 131 4.26 -19.41 11.17
C TRP A 131 4.69 -19.49 12.62
N ARG A 132 4.04 -18.66 13.45
CA ARG A 132 4.09 -18.82 14.91
C ARG A 132 3.27 -20.04 15.30
N ALA A 133 3.48 -20.55 16.50
CA ALA A 133 2.57 -21.54 17.07
C ALA A 133 1.16 -20.92 17.12
N GLU A 134 0.21 -21.62 16.53
CA GLU A 134 -1.21 -21.29 16.62
C GLU A 134 -1.86 -22.27 17.57
N ARG A 135 -2.85 -21.77 18.31
CA ARG A 135 -3.60 -22.55 19.28
C ARG A 135 -4.94 -22.91 18.66
N PHE A 136 -5.23 -24.20 18.62
CA PHE A 136 -6.48 -24.76 18.18
C PHE A 136 -7.15 -25.45 19.36
N PHE A 137 -8.45 -25.68 19.30
CA PHE A 137 -9.12 -26.64 20.16
C PHE A 137 -9.98 -27.57 19.31
N HIS A 138 -10.34 -28.73 19.82
CA HIS A 138 -11.20 -29.67 19.12
C HIS A 138 -12.51 -29.92 19.84
N THR A 139 -13.49 -30.44 19.11
CA THR A 139 -14.77 -30.91 19.64
C THR A 139 -15.27 -32.12 18.85
N GLU A 140 -15.81 -33.09 19.57
CA GLU A 140 -16.52 -34.28 19.09
C GLU A 140 -18.02 -34.23 19.42
N ASN A 141 -18.48 -33.13 20.03
CA ASN A 141 -19.88 -32.89 20.38
C ASN A 141 -20.73 -32.57 19.13
N VAL A 142 -20.92 -33.61 18.32
CA VAL A 142 -21.62 -33.59 17.03
C VAL A 142 -22.96 -34.31 17.17
N SER A 143 -24.04 -33.58 16.93
CA SER A 143 -25.39 -34.13 16.93
C SER A 143 -25.74 -34.71 15.56
N SER A 144 -26.60 -35.73 15.54
CA SER A 144 -27.08 -36.32 14.29
C SER A 144 -27.92 -35.33 13.47
N HIS A 145 -27.50 -35.09 12.23
CA HIS A 145 -28.17 -34.27 11.23
C HIS A 145 -27.64 -34.67 9.84
N PRO A 146 -28.39 -34.48 8.73
CA PRO A 146 -27.86 -34.76 7.39
C PRO A 146 -26.52 -34.07 7.08
N VAL A 147 -26.31 -32.87 7.62
CA VAL A 147 -25.07 -32.07 7.44
C VAL A 147 -23.88 -32.62 8.22
N THR A 148 -24.10 -33.42 9.27
CA THR A 148 -23.05 -33.96 10.13
C THR A 148 -22.78 -35.45 9.85
N GLN A 149 -23.26 -35.98 8.73
CA GLN A 149 -23.12 -37.40 8.44
C GLN A 149 -21.65 -37.81 8.27
N GLY A 150 -21.17 -38.63 9.21
CA GLY A 150 -19.76 -39.06 9.24
C GLY A 150 -18.79 -37.94 9.61
N VAL A 151 -19.27 -36.83 10.18
CA VAL A 151 -18.43 -35.83 10.84
C VAL A 151 -18.26 -36.29 12.28
N GLU A 152 -17.03 -36.56 12.70
CA GLU A 152 -16.74 -37.07 14.04
C GLU A 152 -16.08 -36.01 14.92
N ARG A 153 -15.15 -35.22 14.35
CA ARG A 153 -14.35 -34.26 15.11
C ARG A 153 -14.08 -32.99 14.32
N LEU A 154 -14.16 -31.82 14.95
CA LEU A 154 -13.75 -30.54 14.37
C LEU A 154 -12.54 -29.99 15.12
N TYR A 155 -11.66 -29.29 14.41
CA TYR A 155 -10.66 -28.40 14.98
C TYR A 155 -11.01 -26.96 14.65
N LEU A 156 -10.84 -26.07 15.62
CA LEU A 156 -11.20 -24.66 15.52
C LEU A 156 -10.04 -23.80 16.01
N LEU A 157 -9.88 -22.61 15.44
CA LEU A 157 -8.86 -21.68 15.90
C LEU A 157 -9.28 -21.12 17.26
N ALA A 158 -8.49 -21.36 18.30
CA ALA A 158 -8.80 -20.88 19.65
C ALA A 158 -8.67 -19.36 19.70
N LEU A 159 -7.46 -18.86 19.41
CA LEU A 159 -7.14 -17.44 19.45
C LEU A 159 -6.23 -17.09 18.26
N TYR A 160 -6.50 -15.94 17.66
CA TYR A 160 -5.71 -15.40 16.56
C TYR A 160 -4.79 -14.31 17.07
N ARG A 161 -3.46 -14.51 17.00
CA ARG A 161 -2.50 -13.51 17.46
C ARG A 161 -2.11 -12.56 16.33
N SER A 162 -2.49 -11.29 16.43
CA SER A 162 -2.07 -10.21 15.51
C SER A 162 -1.58 -9.02 16.32
N ASP A 163 -0.43 -8.46 15.93
CA ASP A 163 0.11 -7.23 16.52
C ASP A 163 0.29 -7.26 18.04
N GLY A 164 0.62 -8.45 18.58
CA GLY A 164 0.79 -8.66 20.03
C GLY A 164 -0.52 -8.81 20.82
N ILE A 165 -1.67 -8.88 20.13
CA ILE A 165 -3.00 -9.01 20.72
C ILE A 165 -3.59 -10.37 20.38
N GLU A 166 -4.15 -11.04 21.39
CA GLU A 166 -4.93 -12.27 21.23
C GLU A 166 -6.37 -11.91 20.89
N LYS A 167 -6.70 -12.04 19.60
CA LYS A 167 -8.03 -11.75 19.05
C LYS A 167 -8.85 -13.04 18.95
N THR A 168 -10.16 -12.87 18.81
CA THR A 168 -11.12 -13.97 18.63
C THR A 168 -10.76 -14.86 17.44
N GLY A 169 -10.45 -16.13 17.70
CA GLY A 169 -10.24 -17.15 16.67
C GLY A 169 -11.57 -17.63 16.09
N SER A 170 -12.34 -18.34 16.90
CA SER A 170 -13.71 -18.78 16.64
C SER A 170 -14.71 -17.86 17.34
N VAL A 171 -15.54 -17.18 16.55
CA VAL A 171 -16.56 -16.21 17.02
C VAL A 171 -17.76 -16.94 17.60
N ALA A 172 -18.16 -16.58 18.82
CA ALA A 172 -19.40 -17.11 19.39
C ALA A 172 -20.63 -16.51 18.72
N PHE A 173 -21.72 -17.27 18.68
CA PHE A 173 -22.99 -16.78 18.12
C PHE A 173 -24.17 -17.38 18.87
N ARG A 174 -25.28 -16.64 18.86
CA ARG A 174 -26.57 -17.04 19.42
C ARG A 174 -27.56 -17.27 18.31
N VAL A 175 -28.37 -18.31 18.45
CA VAL A 175 -29.43 -18.66 17.51
C VAL A 175 -30.77 -18.78 18.21
N SER A 176 -31.84 -18.41 17.50
CA SER A 176 -33.22 -18.57 17.95
C SER A 176 -33.64 -20.06 17.98
N PRO A 177 -34.74 -20.42 18.68
CA PRO A 177 -35.14 -21.82 18.88
C PRO A 177 -35.46 -22.61 17.59
N GLU A 178 -35.69 -21.94 16.47
CA GLU A 178 -35.93 -22.57 15.17
C GLU A 178 -34.65 -23.14 14.53
N TRP A 179 -33.48 -22.83 15.09
CA TRP A 179 -32.21 -23.43 14.68
C TRP A 179 -31.96 -24.73 15.43
N GLN A 180 -31.46 -25.72 14.70
CA GLN A 180 -30.84 -26.91 15.29
C GLN A 180 -29.34 -26.67 15.39
N VAL A 181 -28.82 -26.57 16.62
CA VAL A 181 -27.37 -26.62 16.85
C VAL A 181 -26.90 -28.04 16.59
N VAL A 182 -26.06 -28.23 15.57
CA VAL A 182 -25.61 -29.55 15.11
C VAL A 182 -24.19 -29.87 15.57
N VAL A 183 -23.39 -28.85 15.92
CA VAL A 183 -22.10 -29.02 16.59
C VAL A 183 -21.99 -28.01 17.72
N ARG A 184 -21.50 -28.47 18.87
CA ARG A 184 -21.18 -27.64 20.04
C ARG A 184 -19.71 -27.75 20.37
N GLY A 185 -19.20 -26.85 21.20
CA GLY A 185 -17.98 -27.10 21.95
C GLY A 185 -18.18 -28.28 22.92
N GLU A 186 -17.07 -28.78 23.46
CA GLU A 186 -17.13 -29.75 24.55
C GLU A 186 -17.73 -29.14 25.83
N ALA A 187 -18.06 -29.99 26.80
CA ALA A 187 -18.58 -29.53 28.09
C ALA A 187 -17.63 -28.56 28.82
N SER A 188 -16.32 -28.64 28.54
CA SER A 188 -15.30 -27.73 29.07
C SER A 188 -15.13 -26.42 28.29
N ALA A 189 -15.66 -26.35 27.06
CA ALA A 189 -15.56 -25.16 26.23
C ALA A 189 -16.48 -24.05 26.76
N LYS A 190 -15.98 -22.81 26.77
CA LYS A 190 -16.70 -21.61 27.20
C LYS A 190 -16.54 -20.50 26.17
N THR A 191 -17.28 -19.42 26.34
CA THR A 191 -17.02 -18.17 25.62
C THR A 191 -16.45 -17.11 26.54
N HIS A 192 -15.68 -16.19 25.96
CA HIS A 192 -15.05 -15.08 26.65
C HIS A 192 -15.26 -13.79 25.85
N PRO A 193 -15.62 -12.68 26.49
CA PRO A 193 -15.81 -11.42 25.78
C PRO A 193 -14.50 -10.91 25.17
N ALA A 194 -14.64 -10.16 24.07
CA ALA A 194 -13.56 -9.34 23.55
C ALA A 194 -13.86 -7.87 23.82
N ASP A 195 -12.85 -7.15 24.29
CA ASP A 195 -12.95 -5.72 24.60
C ASP A 195 -13.06 -4.86 23.33
N ALA A 196 -13.12 -3.54 23.53
CA ALA A 196 -13.13 -2.54 22.48
C ALA A 196 -11.91 -2.65 21.53
N THR A 197 -10.78 -3.19 21.99
CA THR A 197 -9.54 -3.40 21.19
C THR A 197 -9.53 -4.73 20.44
N ASN A 198 -10.60 -5.52 20.57
CA ASN A 198 -10.74 -6.90 20.10
C ASN A 198 -9.80 -7.89 20.81
N ARG A 199 -9.29 -7.54 22.00
CA ARG A 199 -8.56 -8.48 22.84
C ARG A 199 -9.56 -9.35 23.59
N VAL A 200 -9.35 -10.66 23.55
CA VAL A 200 -10.16 -11.61 24.34
C VAL A 200 -9.74 -11.56 25.81
N LEU A 201 -10.74 -11.44 26.70
CA LEU A 201 -10.58 -11.41 28.16
C LEU A 201 -10.88 -12.81 28.73
N LEU A 202 -9.86 -13.66 28.78
CA LEU A 202 -10.01 -15.07 29.20
C LEU A 202 -10.39 -15.24 30.68
N GLU A 203 -10.20 -14.19 31.47
CA GLU A 203 -10.58 -14.09 32.88
C GLU A 203 -12.06 -13.76 33.11
N GLU A 204 -12.76 -13.30 32.07
CA GLU A 204 -14.19 -12.98 32.12
C GLU A 204 -14.99 -14.10 31.44
N ASP A 205 -16.05 -14.57 32.09
CA ASP A 205 -17.00 -15.51 31.48
C ASP A 205 -17.92 -14.75 30.49
N GLY A 206 -18.08 -15.30 29.29
CA GLY A 206 -18.99 -14.79 28.26
C GLY A 206 -20.41 -15.36 28.38
N SER A 207 -21.14 -15.33 27.27
CA SER A 207 -22.52 -15.78 27.19
C SER A 207 -22.73 -17.28 27.43
N TYR A 208 -21.71 -18.12 27.26
CA TYR A 208 -21.80 -19.57 27.39
C TYR A 208 -20.76 -20.10 28.38
N ASP A 209 -21.23 -20.70 29.46
CA ASP A 209 -20.42 -21.32 30.53
C ASP A 209 -20.06 -22.79 30.24
N SER A 210 -20.66 -23.39 29.22
CA SER A 210 -20.39 -24.75 28.75
C SER A 210 -20.93 -24.98 27.33
N ALA A 211 -20.25 -25.82 26.53
CA ALA A 211 -20.72 -26.34 25.23
C ALA A 211 -21.38 -25.31 24.28
N PRO A 212 -20.71 -24.17 23.98
CA PRO A 212 -21.24 -23.13 23.10
C PRO A 212 -21.54 -23.67 21.69
N PRO A 213 -22.51 -23.11 20.96
CA PRO A 213 -22.75 -23.46 19.56
C PRO A 213 -21.51 -23.23 18.69
N VAL A 214 -21.16 -24.21 17.86
CA VAL A 214 -20.09 -24.13 16.86
C VAL A 214 -20.67 -24.10 15.45
N ALA A 215 -21.69 -24.92 15.21
CA ALA A 215 -22.42 -24.93 13.95
C ALA A 215 -23.91 -25.17 14.16
N ALA A 216 -24.75 -24.50 13.38
CA ALA A 216 -26.19 -24.64 13.44
C ALA A 216 -26.82 -24.64 12.05
N ALA A 217 -27.91 -25.38 11.90
CA ALA A 217 -28.68 -25.54 10.68
C ALA A 217 -30.13 -25.09 10.90
N ARG A 218 -30.74 -24.45 9.90
CA ARG A 218 -32.14 -24.03 9.94
C ARG A 218 -32.79 -24.12 8.56
N SER A 219 -34.01 -24.63 8.52
CA SER A 219 -34.92 -24.43 7.38
C SER A 219 -35.55 -23.03 7.47
N TYR A 220 -35.57 -22.30 6.35
CA TYR A 220 -36.11 -20.94 6.31
C TYR A 220 -36.96 -20.76 5.06
N GLY A 221 -38.29 -20.82 5.23
CA GLY A 221 -39.21 -20.95 4.11
C GLY A 221 -38.96 -22.25 3.35
N ARG A 222 -38.73 -22.15 2.03
CA ARG A 222 -38.36 -23.29 1.18
C ARG A 222 -36.85 -23.56 1.13
N GLY A 223 -36.02 -22.60 1.48
CA GLY A 223 -34.57 -22.74 1.50
C GLY A 223 -34.01 -23.07 2.89
N ARG A 224 -32.69 -22.94 3.02
CA ARG A 224 -31.95 -23.38 4.20
C ARG A 224 -30.81 -22.41 4.52
N VAL A 225 -30.45 -22.34 5.80
CA VAL A 225 -29.33 -21.52 6.30
C VAL A 225 -28.45 -22.38 7.21
N PHE A 226 -27.14 -22.17 7.11
CA PHE A 226 -26.14 -22.80 7.96
C PHE A 226 -25.14 -21.76 8.46
N VAL A 227 -24.75 -21.86 9.72
CA VAL A 227 -23.69 -21.04 10.32
C VAL A 227 -22.59 -21.94 10.85
N LEU A 228 -21.33 -21.55 10.63
CA LEU A 228 -20.14 -22.26 11.11
C LEU A 228 -19.13 -21.26 11.67
N SER A 229 -18.78 -21.38 12.95
CA SER A 229 -17.78 -20.53 13.62
C SER A 229 -16.35 -20.90 13.21
N SER A 230 -15.98 -20.54 11.97
CA SER A 230 -14.63 -20.69 11.46
C SER A 230 -14.32 -19.61 10.42
N ARG A 231 -13.06 -19.20 10.38
CA ARG A 231 -12.55 -18.20 9.43
C ARG A 231 -12.36 -18.83 8.06
N GLU A 232 -12.65 -18.08 7.00
CA GLU A 232 -12.48 -18.57 5.63
C GLU A 232 -11.03 -18.93 5.29
N SER A 233 -10.05 -18.31 5.97
CA SER A 233 -8.64 -18.63 5.82
C SER A 233 -8.29 -20.03 6.30
N HIS A 234 -9.07 -20.58 7.24
CA HIS A 234 -8.93 -21.93 7.81
C HIS A 234 -9.92 -22.93 7.22
N LEU A 235 -10.66 -22.56 6.17
CA LEU A 235 -11.58 -23.45 5.47
C LEU A 235 -11.26 -23.55 3.98
N PHE A 236 -11.07 -22.40 3.32
CA PHE A 236 -11.12 -22.33 1.87
C PHE A 236 -9.90 -21.67 1.23
N LEU A 237 -9.44 -20.55 1.81
CA LEU A 237 -8.39 -19.75 1.17
C LEU A 237 -7.07 -20.48 1.15
N ASN A 238 -6.73 -21.18 2.24
CA ASN A 238 -5.42 -21.83 2.42
C ASN A 238 -5.45 -23.35 2.34
N TYR A 239 -6.63 -23.94 2.11
CA TYR A 239 -6.78 -25.37 1.95
C TYR A 239 -5.82 -25.93 0.88
N ALA A 240 -5.18 -27.04 1.23
CA ALA A 240 -4.23 -27.78 0.40
C ALA A 240 -2.96 -27.02 0.02
N LYS A 241 -2.71 -25.83 0.60
CA LYS A 241 -1.43 -25.14 0.40
C LYS A 241 -0.33 -25.89 1.15
N PRO A 242 0.82 -26.20 0.50
CA PRO A 242 1.86 -27.04 1.10
C PRO A 242 2.45 -26.50 2.42
N VAL A 243 2.44 -25.17 2.57
CA VAL A 243 3.03 -24.44 3.70
C VAL A 243 1.99 -24.06 4.76
N TRP A 244 0.73 -24.43 4.56
CA TRP A 244 -0.34 -24.23 5.52
C TRP A 244 -0.48 -25.48 6.41
N PRO A 245 -0.68 -25.33 7.74
CA PRO A 245 -0.83 -26.49 8.62
C PRO A 245 -2.00 -27.41 8.26
N ASN A 246 -3.07 -26.86 7.67
CA ASN A 246 -4.32 -27.55 7.36
C ASN A 246 -4.99 -28.23 8.59
N VAL A 247 -4.72 -27.72 9.81
CA VAL A 247 -5.21 -28.29 11.08
C VAL A 247 -6.73 -28.28 11.12
N VAL A 248 -7.35 -27.12 10.86
CA VAL A 248 -8.81 -26.94 10.85
C VAL A 248 -9.42 -27.71 9.68
N GLU A 249 -8.80 -27.67 8.50
CA GLU A 249 -9.37 -28.20 7.28
C GLU A 249 -9.48 -29.73 7.27
N GLY A 250 -8.43 -30.45 7.70
CA GLY A 250 -8.38 -31.90 7.55
C GLY A 250 -7.30 -32.63 8.34
N HIS A 251 -6.14 -32.02 8.55
CA HIS A 251 -5.01 -32.70 9.18
C HIS A 251 -5.18 -32.90 10.68
N GLY A 252 -5.89 -32.00 11.38
CA GLY A 252 -5.95 -32.03 12.84
C GLY A 252 -4.55 -32.02 13.46
N GLU A 253 -4.24 -33.04 14.26
CA GLU A 253 -2.96 -33.17 14.97
C GLU A 253 -1.80 -33.75 14.13
N GLY A 254 -2.04 -34.17 12.87
CA GLY A 254 -1.01 -34.71 11.97
C GLY A 254 -1.31 -36.12 11.46
N GLU A 255 -0.30 -36.85 10.96
CA GLU A 255 -0.50 -38.15 10.31
C GLU A 255 -0.99 -39.25 11.28
N GLU A 256 -0.45 -39.26 12.50
CA GLU A 256 -0.80 -40.24 13.55
C GLU A 256 -1.87 -39.71 14.53
N GLY A 257 -2.21 -38.43 14.43
CA GLY A 257 -3.17 -37.76 15.31
C GLY A 257 -4.60 -37.78 14.79
N PRO A 258 -5.59 -37.44 15.64
CA PRO A 258 -6.97 -37.31 15.20
C PRO A 258 -7.12 -36.23 14.12
N ARG A 259 -7.85 -36.58 13.06
CA ARG A 259 -8.11 -35.69 11.92
C ARG A 259 -9.23 -34.70 12.24
N SER A 260 -9.29 -33.64 11.43
CA SER A 260 -10.40 -32.68 11.45
C SER A 260 -11.38 -32.99 10.33
N ASP A 261 -12.67 -32.92 10.63
CA ASP A 261 -13.78 -32.99 9.66
C ASP A 261 -14.40 -31.60 9.40
N THR A 262 -13.76 -30.50 9.83
CA THR A 262 -14.38 -29.16 9.68
C THR A 262 -14.65 -28.79 8.23
N LEU A 263 -13.73 -29.11 7.31
CA LEU A 263 -13.97 -28.88 5.88
C LEU A 263 -15.04 -29.81 5.32
N LYS A 264 -15.05 -31.07 5.77
CA LYS A 264 -16.07 -32.06 5.41
C LYS A 264 -17.46 -31.57 5.82
N LEU A 265 -17.60 -31.03 7.03
CA LEU A 265 -18.83 -30.38 7.51
C LEU A 265 -19.24 -29.21 6.61
N ALA A 266 -18.30 -28.31 6.28
CA ALA A 266 -18.59 -27.18 5.40
C ALA A 266 -19.07 -27.62 4.00
N VAL A 267 -18.44 -28.66 3.43
CA VAL A 267 -18.83 -29.26 2.15
C VAL A 267 -20.22 -29.92 2.24
N GLN A 268 -20.49 -30.68 3.30
CA GLN A 268 -21.81 -31.29 3.52
C GLN A 268 -22.89 -30.23 3.74
N ALA A 269 -22.58 -29.16 4.46
CA ALA A 269 -23.47 -28.02 4.64
C ALA A 269 -23.83 -27.40 3.28
N MET A 270 -22.85 -27.14 2.40
CA MET A 270 -23.13 -26.61 1.07
C MET A 270 -24.02 -27.56 0.23
N ARG A 271 -23.82 -28.88 0.31
CA ARG A 271 -24.70 -29.85 -0.39
C ARG A 271 -26.14 -29.75 0.13
N TRP A 272 -26.30 -29.79 1.44
CA TRP A 272 -27.61 -29.68 2.09
C TRP A 272 -28.28 -28.33 1.83
N LEU A 273 -27.52 -27.24 1.79
CA LEU A 273 -28.02 -25.90 1.47
C LEU A 273 -28.52 -25.80 0.02
N ALA A 274 -27.86 -26.49 -0.92
CA ALA A 274 -28.21 -26.44 -2.34
C ALA A 274 -29.47 -27.25 -2.70
N GLU A 275 -29.80 -28.30 -1.94
CA GLU A 275 -30.92 -29.21 -2.27
C GLU A 275 -32.24 -28.52 -2.64
N PRO A 276 -32.73 -27.49 -1.90
CA PRO A 276 -33.99 -26.86 -2.26
C PRO A 276 -33.90 -25.98 -3.51
N ALA A 277 -32.74 -25.39 -3.76
CA ALA A 277 -32.48 -24.58 -4.97
C ALA A 277 -32.44 -25.49 -6.20
N LEU A 278 -31.78 -26.65 -6.11
CA LEU A 278 -31.74 -27.66 -7.18
C LEU A 278 -33.13 -28.20 -7.54
N ALA A 279 -34.06 -28.23 -6.58
CA ALA A 279 -35.46 -28.60 -6.81
C ALA A 279 -36.32 -27.44 -7.35
N ASN A 280 -35.76 -26.23 -7.48
CA ASN A 280 -36.47 -25.03 -7.89
C ASN A 280 -35.89 -24.47 -9.20
N PRO A 281 -36.61 -24.55 -10.33
CA PRO A 281 -36.09 -24.08 -11.63
C PRO A 281 -35.87 -22.57 -11.72
N ALA A 282 -36.29 -21.80 -10.71
CA ALA A 282 -35.98 -20.37 -10.61
C ALA A 282 -34.58 -20.08 -10.05
N TYR A 283 -33.81 -21.12 -9.68
CA TYR A 283 -32.49 -21.02 -9.07
C TYR A 283 -31.43 -21.77 -9.87
N GLY A 284 -30.15 -21.49 -9.58
CA GLY A 284 -29.03 -22.31 -10.05
C GLY A 284 -28.80 -22.26 -11.57
N ASP A 285 -29.23 -21.19 -12.24
CA ASP A 285 -29.05 -21.02 -13.69
C ASP A 285 -27.65 -20.53 -14.07
N TYR A 286 -26.77 -20.31 -13.09
CA TYR A 286 -25.41 -19.91 -13.36
C TYR A 286 -24.59 -21.06 -13.94
N THR A 287 -24.27 -20.94 -15.22
CA THR A 287 -23.19 -21.71 -15.84
C THR A 287 -21.95 -20.81 -15.96
N PRO A 288 -20.80 -21.19 -15.39
CA PRO A 288 -19.55 -20.46 -15.61
C PRO A 288 -19.23 -20.53 -17.09
N ALA A 289 -19.21 -19.36 -17.73
CA ALA A 289 -18.64 -19.27 -19.05
C ALA A 289 -17.12 -19.48 -18.91
N PRO A 290 -16.47 -20.27 -19.81
CA PRO A 290 -15.02 -20.30 -19.89
C PRO A 290 -14.49 -18.88 -19.93
N ALA A 291 -13.50 -18.58 -19.09
CA ALA A 291 -12.88 -17.28 -19.06
C ALA A 291 -12.24 -17.00 -20.43
N THR A 292 -12.83 -16.10 -21.21
CA THR A 292 -12.23 -15.64 -22.48
C THR A 292 -11.02 -14.78 -22.15
N PRO A 293 -9.86 -14.94 -22.81
CA PRO A 293 -8.68 -14.12 -22.54
C PRO A 293 -9.01 -12.63 -22.50
N ILE A 294 -8.48 -11.91 -21.52
CA ILE A 294 -8.72 -10.48 -21.38
C ILE A 294 -8.13 -9.76 -22.59
N ARG A 295 -9.00 -9.07 -23.32
CA ARG A 295 -8.62 -8.16 -24.41
C ARG A 295 -8.82 -6.74 -23.93
N PHE A 296 -7.74 -5.97 -23.96
CA PHE A 296 -7.81 -4.53 -23.71
C PHE A 296 -8.22 -3.82 -25.00
N PRO A 297 -8.88 -2.66 -24.89
CA PRO A 297 -9.17 -1.85 -26.07
C PRO A 297 -7.86 -1.33 -26.67
N ASP A 298 -7.82 -1.21 -28.01
CA ASP A 298 -6.66 -0.64 -28.72
C ASP A 298 -6.45 0.83 -28.36
N SER A 299 -7.53 1.54 -28.00
CA SER A 299 -7.48 2.93 -27.56
C SER A 299 -8.54 3.27 -26.52
N ILE A 300 -8.32 4.33 -25.75
CA ILE A 300 -9.35 4.97 -24.93
C ILE A 300 -9.70 6.35 -25.48
N GLU A 301 -10.92 6.81 -25.23
CA GLU A 301 -11.34 8.20 -25.49
C GLU A 301 -11.53 8.95 -24.16
N LEU A 302 -11.02 10.19 -24.09
CA LEU A 302 -11.17 11.08 -22.93
C LEU A 302 -11.98 12.35 -23.23
N ASP A 303 -12.24 12.69 -24.50
CA ASP A 303 -12.99 13.90 -24.88
C ASP A 303 -14.47 13.87 -24.43
N SER A 304 -15.02 12.70 -24.15
CA SER A 304 -16.38 12.52 -23.60
C SER A 304 -16.48 12.84 -22.11
N TRP A 305 -15.36 13.01 -21.40
CA TRP A 305 -15.37 13.28 -19.97
C TRP A 305 -15.79 14.71 -19.67
N ARG A 306 -16.50 14.86 -18.56
CA ARG A 306 -17.03 16.14 -18.10
C ARG A 306 -16.66 16.29 -16.64
N PHE A 307 -15.99 17.38 -16.32
CA PHE A 307 -15.75 17.78 -14.94
C PHE A 307 -17.07 18.00 -14.22
N THR A 308 -17.10 17.73 -12.91
CA THR A 308 -18.31 18.02 -12.12
C THR A 308 -18.57 19.51 -12.08
N LYS A 309 -19.81 19.96 -11.89
CA LYS A 309 -20.07 21.41 -11.84
C LYS A 309 -19.33 22.03 -10.63
N PRO A 310 -18.68 23.20 -10.78
CA PRO A 310 -18.07 23.89 -9.65
C PRO A 310 -19.11 24.12 -8.56
N ARG A 311 -18.76 23.80 -7.32
CA ARG A 311 -19.65 23.95 -6.16
C ARG A 311 -18.91 24.55 -4.98
N ARG A 312 -19.63 25.32 -4.17
CA ARG A 312 -19.16 25.71 -2.85
C ARG A 312 -19.30 24.51 -1.91
N GLY A 313 -18.32 24.35 -1.04
CA GLY A 313 -18.33 23.34 0.00
C GLY A 313 -18.96 23.86 1.29
N VAL A 314 -19.04 22.97 2.27
CA VAL A 314 -19.22 23.30 3.69
C VAL A 314 -17.87 23.67 4.31
N SER A 315 -17.85 24.57 5.27
CA SER A 315 -16.63 25.09 5.87
C SER A 315 -16.61 24.95 7.39
N GLY A 316 -15.41 24.81 7.94
CA GLY A 316 -15.23 24.67 9.38
C GLY A 316 -13.82 24.99 9.84
N VAL A 317 -13.67 25.12 11.16
CA VAL A 317 -12.39 25.36 11.83
C VAL A 317 -12.06 24.21 12.76
N VAL A 318 -10.76 23.96 12.93
CA VAL A 318 -10.22 22.96 13.86
C VAL A 318 -9.36 23.67 14.89
N GLY A 319 -9.54 23.32 16.15
CA GLY A 319 -8.71 23.81 17.26
C GLY A 319 -9.47 24.55 18.36
N ALA A 320 -10.78 24.30 18.51
CA ALA A 320 -11.56 24.87 19.61
C ALA A 320 -11.23 24.16 20.94
N HIS A 321 -11.13 24.93 22.03
CA HIS A 321 -10.90 24.39 23.37
C HIS A 321 -12.11 24.74 24.24
N SER A 322 -12.74 23.74 24.84
CA SER A 322 -13.95 23.90 25.65
C SER A 322 -13.66 24.33 27.10
N ALA A 323 -14.72 24.59 27.86
CA ALA A 323 -14.64 24.87 29.30
C ALA A 323 -14.19 23.66 30.14
N TYR A 324 -14.07 22.47 29.54
CA TYR A 324 -13.48 21.30 30.18
C TYR A 324 -11.95 21.36 30.26
N SER A 325 -11.30 22.26 29.51
CA SER A 325 -9.85 22.46 29.52
C SER A 325 -9.48 23.94 29.73
N ASP A 326 -8.65 24.52 28.85
CA ASP A 326 -8.20 25.92 28.94
C ASP A 326 -9.12 26.92 28.20
N GLY A 327 -10.29 26.47 27.74
CA GLY A 327 -11.29 27.28 27.07
C GLY A 327 -12.24 28.02 28.02
N SER A 328 -12.75 29.17 27.60
CA SER A 328 -13.62 30.01 28.43
C SER A 328 -15.13 29.79 28.21
N GLY A 329 -15.53 28.84 27.36
CA GLY A 329 -16.93 28.64 26.97
C GLY A 329 -17.28 27.18 26.77
N ASP A 330 -18.56 26.84 26.98
CA ASP A 330 -19.06 25.49 26.74
C ASP A 330 -19.19 25.17 25.23
N VAL A 331 -19.41 23.89 24.92
CA VAL A 331 -19.51 23.40 23.54
C VAL A 331 -20.64 24.10 22.76
N ALA A 332 -21.78 24.35 23.42
CA ALA A 332 -22.92 25.03 22.82
C ALA A 332 -22.61 26.49 22.43
N ALA A 333 -21.86 27.21 23.25
CA ALA A 333 -21.44 28.58 22.97
C ALA A 333 -20.50 28.66 21.75
N TYR A 334 -19.57 27.71 21.63
CA TYR A 334 -18.72 27.57 20.45
C TYR A 334 -19.51 27.22 19.19
N ALA A 335 -20.44 26.26 19.28
CA ALA A 335 -21.32 25.90 18.17
C ALA A 335 -22.16 27.11 17.69
N ALA A 336 -22.72 27.88 18.63
CA ALA A 336 -23.45 29.10 18.32
C ALA A 336 -22.54 30.16 17.67
N ALA A 337 -21.32 30.33 18.16
CA ALA A 337 -20.34 31.26 17.58
C ALA A 337 -19.91 30.84 16.17
N ALA A 338 -19.73 29.54 15.93
CA ALA A 338 -19.40 28.97 14.62
C ALA A 338 -20.52 29.19 13.60
N ARG A 339 -21.78 28.89 13.96
CA ARG A 339 -22.94 29.19 13.10
C ARG A 339 -23.06 30.69 12.80
N LYS A 340 -22.84 31.54 13.81
CA LYS A 340 -22.81 33.01 13.63
C LYS A 340 -21.68 33.47 12.70
N ALA A 341 -20.56 32.74 12.66
CA ALA A 341 -19.44 32.99 11.75
C ALA A 341 -19.68 32.41 10.33
N GLY A 342 -20.80 31.73 10.08
CA GLY A 342 -21.12 31.11 8.80
C GLY A 342 -20.39 29.79 8.55
N LEU A 343 -19.94 29.11 9.62
CA LEU A 343 -19.36 27.77 9.53
C LEU A 343 -20.47 26.70 9.60
N ASP A 344 -20.21 25.59 8.95
CA ASP A 344 -21.04 24.38 8.93
C ASP A 344 -20.53 23.31 9.90
N PHE A 345 -19.27 23.42 10.32
CA PHE A 345 -18.71 22.55 11.35
C PHE A 345 -17.62 23.20 12.19
N ILE A 346 -17.38 22.65 13.37
CA ILE A 346 -16.30 23.02 14.28
C ILE A 346 -15.72 21.75 14.93
N VAL A 347 -14.39 21.71 15.07
CA VAL A 347 -13.67 20.59 15.68
C VAL A 347 -12.92 21.07 16.92
N PHE A 348 -13.17 20.40 18.03
CA PHE A 348 -12.48 20.61 19.30
C PHE A 348 -11.15 19.84 19.32
N THR A 349 -10.16 20.41 19.99
CA THR A 349 -8.86 19.78 20.25
C THR A 349 -8.39 20.18 21.65
N ASP A 350 -9.22 19.92 22.65
CA ASP A 350 -8.91 20.26 24.05
C ASP A 350 -7.56 19.62 24.47
N PRO A 351 -6.67 20.35 25.16
CA PRO A 351 -5.39 19.79 25.60
C PRO A 351 -5.61 18.60 26.52
N LEU A 352 -5.15 17.41 26.11
CA LEU A 352 -5.35 16.17 26.86
C LEU A 352 -4.77 16.23 28.29
N SER A 353 -3.72 17.04 28.50
CA SER A 353 -3.11 17.30 29.81
C SER A 353 -3.97 18.09 30.78
N GLU A 354 -5.02 18.75 30.29
CA GLU A 354 -5.96 19.56 31.07
C GLU A 354 -7.34 18.88 31.20
N LEU A 355 -7.47 17.65 30.73
CA LEU A 355 -8.71 16.87 30.80
C LEU A 355 -8.58 15.71 31.79
N SER A 356 -9.68 15.38 32.46
CA SER A 356 -9.96 14.06 33.00
C SER A 356 -10.66 13.15 31.97
N ALA A 357 -10.77 11.86 32.27
CA ALA A 357 -11.54 10.94 31.44
C ALA A 357 -13.04 11.34 31.38
N GLU A 358 -13.62 11.72 32.52
CA GLU A 358 -15.03 12.15 32.61
C GLU A 358 -15.29 13.47 31.88
N GLU A 359 -14.30 14.37 31.84
CA GLU A 359 -14.34 15.62 31.09
C GLU A 359 -14.29 15.37 29.58
N LEU A 360 -13.45 14.43 29.12
CA LEU A 360 -13.43 14.00 27.72
C LEU A 360 -14.76 13.33 27.31
N ASP A 361 -15.30 12.43 28.13
CA ASP A 361 -16.63 11.84 27.90
C ASP A 361 -17.73 12.91 27.82
N SER A 362 -17.60 13.98 28.62
CA SER A 362 -18.53 15.10 28.61
C SER A 362 -18.39 15.96 27.37
N LEU A 363 -17.16 16.19 26.90
CA LEU A 363 -16.90 16.85 25.61
C LEU A 363 -17.53 16.08 24.44
N GLU A 364 -17.39 14.75 24.41
CA GLU A 364 -17.99 13.91 23.38
C GLU A 364 -19.52 14.00 23.36
N ARG A 365 -20.14 13.85 24.52
CA ARG A 365 -21.59 13.94 24.67
C ARG A 365 -22.12 15.30 24.25
N ASP A 366 -21.52 16.38 24.74
CA ASP A 366 -21.97 17.74 24.45
C ASP A 366 -21.74 18.09 22.96
N ALA A 367 -20.69 17.56 22.33
CA ALA A 367 -20.47 17.68 20.89
C ALA A 367 -21.53 16.92 20.08
N ALA A 368 -21.91 15.72 20.51
CA ALA A 368 -23.00 14.98 19.88
C ALA A 368 -24.34 15.71 20.01
N GLU A 369 -24.64 16.29 21.18
CA GLU A 369 -25.86 17.08 21.43
C GLU A 369 -25.91 18.40 20.64
N ALA A 370 -24.76 19.07 20.47
CA ALA A 370 -24.65 20.31 19.71
C ALA A 370 -24.63 20.11 18.18
N SER A 371 -24.43 18.87 17.73
CA SER A 371 -24.52 18.46 16.32
C SER A 371 -25.96 18.32 15.86
N SER A 372 -26.23 18.64 14.60
CA SER A 372 -27.55 18.54 13.95
C SER A 372 -27.40 18.09 12.50
N GLU A 373 -28.49 17.82 11.78
CA GLU A 373 -28.42 17.43 10.35
C GLU A 373 -27.72 18.47 9.46
N ASP A 374 -27.74 19.74 9.87
CA ASP A 374 -27.19 20.89 9.13
C ASP A 374 -25.88 21.44 9.71
N PHE A 375 -25.36 20.87 10.80
CA PHE A 375 -24.11 21.33 11.42
C PHE A 375 -23.41 20.23 12.21
N LEU A 376 -22.08 20.21 12.17
CA LEU A 376 -21.27 19.20 12.85
C LEU A 376 -20.39 19.82 13.93
N VAL A 377 -20.47 19.28 15.15
CA VAL A 377 -19.48 19.49 16.20
C VAL A 377 -18.73 18.18 16.39
N CYS A 378 -17.41 18.23 16.24
CA CYS A 378 -16.56 17.06 16.38
C CYS A 378 -15.69 17.22 17.63
N PRO A 379 -15.74 16.29 18.61
CA PRO A 379 -14.84 16.31 19.75
C PRO A 379 -13.44 15.85 19.33
N GLY A 380 -12.45 16.16 20.17
CA GLY A 380 -11.07 15.79 19.93
C GLY A 380 -10.12 16.40 20.94
N VAL A 381 -8.86 16.00 20.86
CA VAL A 381 -7.80 16.39 21.79
C VAL A 381 -6.54 16.84 21.06
N GLU A 382 -5.76 17.70 21.70
CA GLU A 382 -4.35 17.91 21.35
C GLU A 382 -3.41 17.37 22.44
N PHE A 383 -2.27 16.82 22.04
CA PHE A 383 -1.26 16.30 22.97
C PHE A 383 0.15 16.44 22.40
N ARG A 384 1.17 16.25 23.24
CA ARG A 384 2.57 16.18 22.80
C ARG A 384 3.08 14.76 22.91
N ASP A 385 3.92 14.35 21.96
CA ASP A 385 4.61 13.07 22.03
C ASP A 385 5.94 13.15 22.79
N SER A 386 6.59 12.01 22.97
CA SER A 386 7.93 11.93 23.62
C SER A 386 9.05 12.73 22.94
N LEU A 387 8.84 13.27 21.73
CA LEU A 387 9.75 14.20 21.05
C LEU A 387 9.31 15.67 21.19
N GLY A 388 8.25 15.94 21.95
CA GLY A 388 7.63 17.25 22.10
C GLY A 388 6.80 17.67 20.89
N VAL A 389 6.57 16.78 19.91
CA VAL A 389 5.82 17.10 18.71
C VAL A 389 4.33 17.16 19.06
N GLY A 390 3.66 18.21 18.62
CA GLY A 390 2.22 18.37 18.83
C GLY A 390 1.42 17.49 17.88
N TRP A 391 0.35 16.92 18.39
CA TRP A 391 -0.62 16.11 17.67
C TRP A 391 -2.02 16.61 17.94
N ALA A 392 -2.89 16.49 16.95
CA ALA A 392 -4.33 16.64 17.13
C ALA A 392 -5.00 15.33 16.68
N SER A 393 -5.92 14.82 17.48
CA SER A 393 -6.75 13.64 17.18
C SER A 393 -8.20 14.00 17.43
N PHE A 394 -9.08 13.69 16.49
CA PHE A 394 -10.50 14.04 16.56
C PHE A 394 -11.36 13.05 15.78
N GLY A 395 -12.62 12.96 16.15
CA GLY A 395 -13.61 12.04 15.60
C GLY A 395 -14.81 11.95 16.52
N SER A 396 -15.81 11.16 16.17
CA SER A 396 -16.98 10.92 17.04
C SER A 396 -16.62 10.33 18.41
N HIS A 397 -15.42 9.79 18.54
CA HIS A 397 -14.89 9.23 19.76
C HIS A 397 -13.36 9.38 19.83
N THR A 398 -12.84 9.64 21.03
CA THR A 398 -11.43 9.73 21.37
C THR A 398 -11.24 9.23 22.81
N ASP A 399 -10.34 8.28 23.01
CA ASP A 399 -10.08 7.69 24.33
C ASP A 399 -9.18 8.56 25.20
N TYR A 400 -9.48 8.57 26.50
CA TYR A 400 -8.51 8.99 27.51
C TYR A 400 -7.49 7.87 27.74
N PRO A 401 -6.20 8.08 27.50
CA PRO A 401 -5.21 7.01 27.61
C PRO A 401 -4.95 6.65 29.08
N PRO A 402 -4.80 5.35 29.42
CA PRO A 402 -4.28 4.96 30.72
C PRO A 402 -2.79 5.31 30.83
N GLU A 403 -2.25 5.30 32.06
CA GLU A 403 -0.84 5.63 32.29
C GLU A 403 0.13 4.65 31.60
N GLU A 404 -0.27 3.37 31.54
CA GLU A 404 0.54 2.29 31.02
C GLU A 404 -0.16 1.54 29.88
N LEU A 405 0.63 1.18 28.88
CA LEU A 405 0.25 0.27 27.80
C LEU A 405 0.73 -1.14 28.15
N VAL A 406 -0.20 -2.09 28.26
CA VAL A 406 0.10 -3.51 28.48
C VAL A 406 0.03 -4.26 27.16
N MET A 407 1.15 -4.81 26.70
CA MET A 407 1.20 -5.55 25.43
C MET A 407 2.23 -6.68 25.52
N ASP A 408 1.83 -7.89 25.11
CA ASP A 408 2.63 -9.12 25.20
C ASP A 408 3.24 -9.35 26.61
N GLY A 409 2.47 -9.04 27.67
CA GLY A 409 2.91 -9.16 29.07
C GLY A 409 3.93 -8.11 29.53
N SER A 410 4.33 -7.20 28.64
CA SER A 410 5.20 -6.06 28.94
C SER A 410 4.38 -4.81 29.23
N ARG A 411 4.87 -3.95 30.12
CA ARG A 411 4.27 -2.66 30.45
C ARG A 411 5.15 -1.55 29.87
N TYR A 412 4.53 -0.60 29.19
CA TYR A 412 5.21 0.55 28.59
C TYR A 412 4.56 1.84 29.09
N PRO A 413 5.34 2.92 29.30
CA PRO A 413 4.78 4.25 29.47
C PRO A 413 3.87 4.57 28.29
N TYR A 414 2.65 4.99 28.58
CA TYR A 414 1.68 5.38 27.56
C TYR A 414 1.39 6.87 27.65
N TRP A 415 0.90 7.32 28.80
CA TRP A 415 0.55 8.70 29.11
C TRP A 415 1.01 9.04 30.53
N ASP A 416 1.65 10.18 30.73
CA ASP A 416 2.12 10.61 32.07
C ASP A 416 1.40 11.87 32.59
N GLY A 417 0.30 12.26 31.94
CA GLY A 417 -0.41 13.51 32.20
C GLY A 417 0.05 14.69 31.34
N GLU A 418 1.21 14.61 30.69
CA GLU A 418 1.72 15.68 29.81
C GLU A 418 2.16 15.16 28.43
N THR A 419 2.72 13.95 28.38
CA THR A 419 3.44 13.39 27.23
C THR A 419 2.90 12.01 26.84
N MET A 420 2.56 11.86 25.57
CA MET A 420 2.18 10.60 24.94
C MET A 420 3.42 9.84 24.47
N SER A 421 3.80 8.79 25.19
CA SER A 421 4.98 7.97 24.88
C SER A 421 4.75 6.95 23.77
N ALA A 422 3.50 6.54 23.56
CA ALA A 422 3.09 5.53 22.58
C ALA A 422 2.04 6.07 21.60
N THR A 423 2.38 7.10 20.83
CA THR A 423 1.45 7.76 19.88
C THR A 423 0.87 6.81 18.84
N GLY A 424 1.66 5.82 18.41
CA GLY A 424 1.16 4.71 17.62
C GLY A 424 0.00 4.04 18.35
N ALA A 425 0.25 3.44 19.53
CA ALA A 425 -0.80 2.77 20.30
C ALA A 425 -2.05 3.64 20.48
N TYR A 426 -1.87 4.94 20.74
CA TYR A 426 -2.97 5.90 20.81
C TYR A 426 -3.79 5.97 19.53
N ALA A 427 -3.15 6.14 18.37
CA ALA A 427 -3.88 6.12 17.11
C ALA A 427 -4.55 4.75 16.85
N PHE A 428 -3.98 3.63 17.28
CA PHE A 428 -4.65 2.32 17.13
C PHE A 428 -5.86 2.14 18.05
N ASP A 429 -5.75 2.51 19.32
CA ASP A 429 -6.82 2.38 20.32
C ASP A 429 -8.01 3.26 19.96
N ASN A 430 -7.72 4.44 19.40
CA ASN A 430 -8.68 5.35 18.76
C ASN A 430 -9.10 4.91 17.35
N SER A 431 -8.89 3.64 16.99
CA SER A 431 -9.34 3.06 15.72
C SER A 431 -8.88 3.85 14.49
N PHE A 432 -7.71 4.48 14.57
CA PHE A 432 -7.13 5.36 13.56
C PHE A 432 -8.04 6.54 13.18
N ALA A 433 -8.68 7.15 14.18
CA ALA A 433 -9.43 8.40 14.04
C ALA A 433 -8.62 9.48 13.31
N ALA A 434 -9.29 10.53 12.83
CA ALA A 434 -8.63 11.59 12.10
C ALA A 434 -7.59 12.27 13.00
N ASN A 435 -6.32 12.14 12.63
CA ASN A 435 -5.24 12.72 13.39
C ASN A 435 -4.16 13.32 12.47
N GLY A 436 -3.43 14.29 12.99
CA GLY A 436 -2.42 15.04 12.26
C GLY A 436 -1.34 15.63 13.15
N LEU A 437 -0.21 15.94 12.51
CA LEU A 437 0.97 16.51 13.14
C LEU A 437 0.90 18.04 13.15
N LEU A 438 0.95 18.66 14.32
CA LEU A 438 0.99 20.12 14.49
C LEU A 438 2.41 20.65 14.18
N GLY A 439 2.79 20.56 12.91
CA GLY A 439 4.04 21.09 12.36
C GLY A 439 5.22 20.12 12.44
N THR A 440 6.05 20.10 11.40
CA THR A 440 7.26 19.26 11.34
C THR A 440 8.50 19.96 11.89
N LYS A 441 8.43 21.24 12.25
CA LYS A 441 9.59 21.98 12.79
C LYS A 441 10.10 21.37 14.08
N THR A 442 9.21 21.10 15.04
CA THR A 442 9.57 20.48 16.32
C THR A 442 10.10 19.07 16.12
N LEU A 443 9.50 18.29 15.20
CA LEU A 443 9.97 16.96 14.84
C LEU A 443 11.43 17.01 14.38
N ARG A 444 11.75 17.90 13.42
CA ARG A 444 13.11 18.04 12.89
C ARG A 444 14.09 18.52 13.96
N ALA A 445 13.67 19.46 14.80
CA ALA A 445 14.48 19.96 15.92
C ALA A 445 14.81 18.86 16.95
N ALA A 446 13.88 17.93 17.18
CA ALA A 446 14.06 16.75 18.03
C ALA A 446 14.84 15.61 17.33
N GLY A 447 15.34 15.83 16.11
CA GLY A 447 16.05 14.83 15.33
C GLY A 447 15.15 13.78 14.68
N GLY A 448 13.83 13.95 14.66
CA GLY A 448 12.92 13.10 13.90
C GLY A 448 12.94 13.42 12.39
N HIS A 449 12.63 12.42 11.56
CA HIS A 449 12.50 12.60 10.11
C HIS A 449 11.07 12.26 9.65
N PRO A 450 10.41 13.11 8.85
CA PRO A 450 9.02 12.87 8.47
C PRO A 450 8.78 11.56 7.71
N ALA A 451 9.77 11.04 6.96
CA ALA A 451 9.66 9.73 6.29
C ALA A 451 9.37 8.55 7.24
N ASN A 452 9.71 8.71 8.53
CA ASN A 452 9.57 7.71 9.59
C ASN A 452 8.35 7.93 10.49
N LEU A 453 7.52 8.96 10.22
CA LEU A 453 6.24 9.18 10.90
C LEU A 453 5.15 8.27 10.34
N TRP A 454 4.19 7.87 11.19
CA TRP A 454 3.08 6.98 10.81
C TRP A 454 1.76 7.37 11.42
N TRP A 455 0.71 6.68 10.93
CA TRP A 455 -0.65 6.69 11.47
C TRP A 455 -1.30 8.06 11.53
N PHE A 456 -0.80 9.01 10.74
CA PHE A 456 -1.42 10.31 10.55
C PHE A 456 -2.05 10.44 9.18
N TYR A 457 -3.17 11.14 9.13
CA TYR A 457 -4.06 11.24 7.97
C TYR A 457 -4.36 12.70 7.60
N ARG A 458 -3.93 13.64 8.43
CA ARG A 458 -4.12 15.08 8.31
C ARG A 458 -2.79 15.79 8.40
N PHE A 459 -2.65 16.89 7.66
CA PHE A 459 -1.47 17.75 7.70
C PHE A 459 -1.91 19.20 7.88
N PHE A 460 -1.27 19.93 8.77
CA PHE A 460 -1.61 21.32 9.07
C PHE A 460 -0.56 22.25 8.43
N PRO A 461 -0.77 22.73 7.18
CA PRO A 461 0.21 23.59 6.51
C PRO A 461 0.35 24.96 7.18
N TRP A 462 -0.67 25.40 7.93
CA TRP A 462 -0.63 26.62 8.72
C TRP A 462 -1.28 26.40 10.08
N ILE A 463 -0.62 26.89 11.12
CA ILE A 463 -1.04 26.76 12.52
C ILE A 463 -1.17 28.16 13.10
N TYR A 464 -2.35 28.49 13.58
CA TYR A 464 -2.66 29.79 14.18
C TYR A 464 -2.97 29.69 15.68
N GLU A 465 -2.80 30.81 16.37
CA GLU A 465 -3.35 31.07 17.70
C GLU A 465 -4.11 32.39 17.63
N GLY A 466 -5.45 32.31 17.64
CA GLY A 466 -6.29 33.43 17.22
C GLY A 466 -6.06 33.80 15.75
N ASP A 467 -5.61 35.02 15.48
CA ASP A 467 -5.26 35.54 14.15
C ASP A 467 -3.75 35.54 13.87
N ARG A 468 -2.93 35.10 14.85
CA ARG A 468 -1.48 35.07 14.75
C ARG A 468 -1.01 33.73 14.18
N LEU A 469 -0.30 33.77 13.05
CA LEU A 469 0.39 32.60 12.49
C LEU A 469 1.54 32.19 13.44
N VAL A 470 1.49 30.96 13.92
CA VAL A 470 2.51 30.36 14.82
C VAL A 470 3.52 29.56 14.02
N GLU A 471 3.06 28.80 13.02
CA GLU A 471 3.90 27.98 12.14
C GLU A 471 3.31 27.87 10.74
N GLU A 472 4.17 27.98 9.73
CA GLU A 472 3.89 27.62 8.33
C GLU A 472 4.75 26.41 7.96
N ASP A 473 4.13 25.34 7.48
CA ASP A 473 4.76 24.07 7.13
C ASP A 473 4.29 23.52 5.77
N VAL A 474 4.17 24.41 4.77
CA VAL A 474 3.79 24.01 3.40
C VAL A 474 4.84 23.06 2.79
N GLU A 475 6.11 23.21 3.14
CA GLU A 475 7.18 22.31 2.67
C GLU A 475 7.06 20.91 3.29
N GLY A 476 6.65 20.80 4.56
CA GLY A 476 6.31 19.51 5.16
C GLY A 476 5.14 18.83 4.45
N TRP A 477 4.12 19.58 4.04
CA TRP A 477 3.00 19.06 3.23
C TRP A 477 3.48 18.51 1.88
N LYS A 478 4.30 19.28 1.16
CA LYS A 478 4.89 18.86 -0.12
C LYS A 478 5.74 17.60 0.01
N PHE A 479 6.61 17.55 1.02
CA PHE A 479 7.41 16.36 1.31
C PHE A 479 6.54 15.14 1.61
N ALA A 480 5.48 15.30 2.42
CA ALA A 480 4.60 14.21 2.79
C ALA A 480 3.89 13.59 1.58
N LEU A 481 3.55 14.40 0.57
CA LEU A 481 3.02 13.92 -0.71
C LEU A 481 4.08 13.19 -1.56
N ARG A 482 5.33 13.66 -1.59
CA ARG A 482 6.44 12.95 -2.24
C ARG A 482 6.70 11.60 -1.60
N ASP A 483 6.57 11.52 -0.29
CA ASP A 483 6.62 10.28 0.49
C ASP A 483 5.38 9.36 0.27
N LEU A 484 4.58 9.64 -0.78
CA LEU A 484 3.44 8.85 -1.26
C LEU A 484 2.31 8.69 -0.25
N ARG A 485 2.17 9.61 0.71
CA ARG A 485 1.20 9.50 1.80
C ARG A 485 -0.21 9.87 1.38
N TRP A 486 -1.18 9.19 1.98
CA TRP A 486 -2.60 9.48 1.83
C TRP A 486 -3.04 10.51 2.89
N LEU A 487 -2.87 11.79 2.58
CA LEU A 487 -3.15 12.89 3.52
C LEU A 487 -4.11 13.93 2.93
N SER A 488 -4.73 14.72 3.80
CA SER A 488 -5.49 15.93 3.44
C SER A 488 -4.91 17.13 4.20
N PRO A 489 -4.85 18.31 3.56
CA PRO A 489 -4.50 19.53 4.27
C PRO A 489 -5.68 19.99 5.13
N VAL A 490 -5.41 20.57 6.29
CA VAL A 490 -6.42 20.96 7.27
C VAL A 490 -6.06 22.31 7.89
N SER A 491 -7.08 23.12 8.20
CA SER A 491 -6.87 24.30 9.06
C SER A 491 -6.52 23.88 10.49
N PHE A 492 -5.75 24.70 11.19
CA PHE A 492 -5.63 24.60 12.64
C PHE A 492 -5.49 25.99 13.24
N THR A 493 -6.36 26.32 14.19
CA THR A 493 -6.29 27.55 14.98
C THR A 493 -6.64 27.21 16.42
N ARG A 494 -5.78 27.51 17.39
CA ARG A 494 -6.16 27.41 18.80
C ARG A 494 -7.16 28.50 19.17
N ILE A 495 -8.36 28.12 19.59
CA ILE A 495 -9.49 29.00 19.91
C ILE A 495 -9.92 28.73 21.35
N ARG A 496 -9.50 29.59 22.29
CA ARG A 496 -9.80 29.47 23.73
C ARG A 496 -11.05 30.22 24.19
N ARG A 497 -11.73 30.94 23.29
CA ARG A 497 -12.94 31.69 23.63
C ARG A 497 -13.91 31.75 22.45
N PRO A 498 -15.23 31.57 22.66
CA PRO A 498 -16.22 31.57 21.58
C PRO A 498 -16.16 32.81 20.67
N GLU A 499 -15.85 33.99 21.21
CA GLU A 499 -15.78 35.24 20.42
C GLU A 499 -14.63 35.23 19.39
N ALA A 500 -13.63 34.37 19.58
CA ALA A 500 -12.49 34.25 18.67
C ALA A 500 -12.79 33.37 17.44
N VAL A 501 -13.88 32.58 17.44
CA VAL A 501 -14.24 31.68 16.32
C VAL A 501 -14.35 32.44 14.99
N ALA A 502 -14.99 33.61 14.99
CA ALA A 502 -15.12 34.41 13.77
C ALA A 502 -13.77 34.94 13.26
N SER A 503 -12.79 35.17 14.14
CA SER A 503 -11.45 35.57 13.74
C SER A 503 -10.66 34.40 13.16
N ALA A 504 -10.76 33.23 13.79
CA ALA A 504 -10.16 32.00 13.29
C ALA A 504 -10.70 31.65 11.89
N ALA A 505 -12.03 31.69 11.69
CA ALA A 505 -12.67 31.44 10.40
C ALA A 505 -12.23 32.39 9.27
N ARG A 506 -11.84 33.62 9.61
CA ARG A 506 -11.25 34.58 8.67
C ARG A 506 -9.78 34.33 8.40
N ALA A 507 -9.04 33.88 9.40
CA ALA A 507 -7.62 33.58 9.28
C ALA A 507 -7.39 32.31 8.46
N LEU A 508 -8.11 31.23 8.79
CA LEU A 508 -7.95 29.93 8.17
C LEU A 508 -9.18 29.05 8.37
N ARG A 509 -9.64 28.38 7.32
CA ARG A 509 -10.72 27.38 7.40
C ARG A 509 -10.46 26.17 6.51
N THR A 510 -11.00 25.03 6.93
CA THR A 510 -11.10 23.82 6.11
C THR A 510 -12.41 23.87 5.35
N VAL A 511 -12.38 23.53 4.07
CA VAL A 511 -13.57 23.40 3.21
C VAL A 511 -13.67 21.98 2.70
N LEU A 512 -14.85 21.39 2.84
CA LEU A 512 -15.20 20.04 2.42
C LEU A 512 -16.45 20.11 1.53
N PRO A 513 -16.76 19.10 0.72
CA PRO A 513 -17.78 19.27 -0.32
C PRO A 513 -19.22 19.39 0.17
N ASP A 514 -19.54 18.72 1.26
CA ASP A 514 -20.85 18.62 1.90
C ASP A 514 -20.68 18.10 3.33
N LEU A 515 -21.72 18.22 4.16
CA LEU A 515 -21.65 17.85 5.57
C LEU A 515 -21.47 16.34 5.80
N ASP A 516 -22.03 15.50 4.92
CA ASP A 516 -21.77 14.05 4.92
C ASP A 516 -20.28 13.76 4.75
N SER A 517 -19.64 14.45 3.82
CA SER A 517 -18.18 14.37 3.63
C SER A 517 -17.42 14.89 4.84
N ALA A 518 -17.93 15.91 5.56
CA ALA A 518 -17.32 16.41 6.79
C ALA A 518 -17.39 15.40 7.94
N ARG A 519 -18.53 14.73 8.12
CA ARG A 519 -18.67 13.63 9.09
C ARG A 519 -17.73 12.50 8.75
N ALA A 520 -17.79 12.00 7.51
CA ALA A 520 -16.91 10.94 7.05
C ALA A 520 -15.42 11.32 7.20
N TRP A 521 -15.08 12.58 6.99
CA TRP A 521 -13.73 13.10 7.18
C TRP A 521 -13.29 13.15 8.64
N CYS A 522 -14.16 13.47 9.59
CA CYS A 522 -13.83 13.36 11.02
C CYS A 522 -13.61 11.89 11.42
N GLU A 523 -14.35 10.98 10.78
CA GLU A 523 -14.32 9.55 11.09
C GLU A 523 -13.32 8.71 10.27
N SER A 524 -12.59 9.29 9.32
CA SER A 524 -11.83 8.49 8.34
C SER A 524 -10.37 8.23 8.75
N ARG A 525 -10.00 6.95 8.66
CA ARG A 525 -8.61 6.44 8.71
C ARG A 525 -7.76 6.76 7.47
N ALA A 526 -8.33 7.49 6.51
CA ALA A 526 -7.69 7.83 5.24
C ALA A 526 -8.25 9.14 4.69
N SER A 527 -7.44 9.89 3.97
CA SER A 527 -7.74 11.26 3.52
C SER A 527 -8.68 11.39 2.30
N ARG A 528 -9.48 10.36 1.98
CA ARG A 528 -10.24 10.33 0.72
C ARG A 528 -11.54 11.14 0.79
N VAL A 529 -11.42 12.45 0.85
CA VAL A 529 -12.49 13.39 0.51
C VAL A 529 -12.20 14.00 -0.86
N ARG A 530 -13.11 13.80 -1.81
CA ARG A 530 -13.05 14.50 -3.11
C ARG A 530 -13.22 15.99 -2.83
N LEU A 531 -12.41 16.91 -3.37
CA LEU A 531 -12.57 18.37 -3.19
C LEU A 531 -12.51 18.89 -1.72
N GLY A 532 -11.57 18.37 -0.91
CA GLY A 532 -11.19 19.03 0.35
C GLY A 532 -10.10 20.09 0.11
N TYR A 533 -10.09 21.19 0.85
CA TYR A 533 -9.00 22.17 0.82
C TYR A 533 -8.95 23.01 2.09
N VAL A 534 -7.85 23.75 2.28
CA VAL A 534 -7.69 24.73 3.37
C VAL A 534 -7.45 26.10 2.76
N THR A 535 -8.02 27.16 3.35
CA THR A 535 -7.98 28.52 2.77
C THR A 535 -7.89 29.64 3.80
N GLN A 536 -7.13 30.68 3.46
CA GLN A 536 -7.07 31.99 4.12
C GLN A 536 -8.00 33.03 3.46
N GLY A 537 -8.77 32.65 2.42
CA GLY A 537 -9.54 33.59 1.62
C GLY A 537 -9.99 33.03 0.26
N PRO A 538 -9.06 32.66 -0.65
CA PRO A 538 -9.42 32.15 -1.97
C PRO A 538 -10.13 30.80 -1.90
N GLU A 539 -11.13 30.60 -2.74
CA GLU A 539 -11.99 29.42 -2.77
C GLU A 539 -11.62 28.51 -3.94
N ILE A 540 -11.61 27.21 -3.72
CA ILE A 540 -11.42 26.19 -4.76
C ILE A 540 -12.76 25.49 -4.99
N LEU A 541 -13.46 25.88 -6.06
CA LEU A 541 -14.80 25.37 -6.38
C LEU A 541 -14.78 24.05 -7.16
N GLN A 542 -13.66 23.77 -7.83
CA GLN A 542 -13.43 22.56 -8.61
C GLN A 542 -11.92 22.31 -8.67
N TRP A 543 -11.52 21.05 -8.44
CA TRP A 543 -10.18 20.53 -8.72
C TRP A 543 -10.32 19.05 -9.05
N GLU A 544 -10.10 18.72 -10.32
CA GLU A 544 -10.34 17.37 -10.84
C GLU A 544 -9.27 16.95 -11.85
N LEU A 545 -8.95 15.66 -11.82
CA LEU A 545 -8.06 15.01 -12.77
C LEU A 545 -8.77 13.78 -13.34
N HIS A 546 -8.94 13.74 -14.65
CA HIS A 546 -9.38 12.58 -15.38
C HIS A 546 -8.19 11.96 -16.10
N SER A 547 -7.69 10.85 -15.58
CA SER A 547 -6.53 10.17 -16.13
C SER A 547 -6.91 8.86 -16.80
N GLY A 548 -6.40 8.65 -18.02
CA GLY A 548 -6.40 7.33 -18.65
C GLY A 548 -5.71 6.30 -17.75
N ALA A 549 -4.54 6.63 -17.19
CA ALA A 549 -3.70 5.73 -16.40
C ALA A 549 -4.42 5.05 -15.21
N ALA A 550 -5.44 5.69 -14.65
CA ALA A 550 -6.25 5.14 -13.57
C ALA A 550 -7.22 4.01 -14.02
N ARG A 551 -7.45 3.83 -15.33
CA ARG A 551 -8.46 2.90 -15.89
C ARG A 551 -8.07 1.43 -15.93
N ALA A 552 -6.98 1.05 -15.26
CA ALA A 552 -6.56 -0.35 -15.15
C ALA A 552 -6.37 -1.08 -16.50
N VAL A 553 -6.00 -0.36 -17.55
CA VAL A 553 -5.56 -0.94 -18.83
C VAL A 553 -4.06 -0.66 -19.05
N PRO A 554 -3.33 -1.53 -19.77
CA PRO A 554 -1.88 -1.45 -19.89
C PRO A 554 -1.44 -0.29 -20.79
N GLN A 555 -0.56 0.55 -20.25
CA GLN A 555 -0.07 1.76 -20.93
C GLN A 555 0.76 1.48 -22.19
N HIS A 556 1.39 0.32 -22.28
CA HIS A 556 2.22 -0.07 -23.42
C HIS A 556 1.42 -0.76 -24.54
N GLU A 557 0.15 -1.12 -24.30
CA GLU A 557 -0.71 -1.79 -25.30
C GLU A 557 -1.88 -0.90 -25.76
N THR A 558 -2.32 0.08 -24.95
CA THR A 558 -3.52 0.89 -25.22
C THR A 558 -3.20 2.35 -25.52
N ALA A 559 -3.51 2.80 -26.74
CA ALA A 559 -3.34 4.19 -27.16
C ALA A 559 -4.24 5.15 -26.35
N GLY A 560 -3.74 6.35 -26.05
CA GLY A 560 -4.49 7.37 -25.30
C GLY A 560 -4.55 7.12 -23.80
N GLN A 561 -4.10 5.95 -23.32
CA GLN A 561 -4.08 5.61 -21.90
C GLN A 561 -3.19 6.56 -21.07
N GLN A 562 -2.19 7.18 -21.69
CA GLN A 562 -1.32 8.15 -21.03
C GLN A 562 -1.84 9.59 -21.12
N ARG A 563 -2.99 9.85 -21.76
CA ARG A 563 -3.59 11.19 -21.72
C ARG A 563 -4.30 11.39 -20.39
N SER A 564 -4.18 12.60 -19.85
CA SER A 564 -4.91 13.06 -18.68
C SER A 564 -5.37 14.49 -18.88
N VAL A 565 -6.61 14.78 -18.47
CA VAL A 565 -7.18 16.13 -18.51
C VAL A 565 -7.40 16.59 -17.08
N ALA A 566 -6.90 17.77 -16.73
CA ALA A 566 -7.09 18.38 -15.43
C ALA A 566 -7.87 19.69 -15.57
N GLY A 567 -8.64 20.02 -14.55
CA GLY A 567 -9.49 21.20 -14.55
C GLY A 567 -9.63 21.80 -13.15
N PHE A 568 -9.65 23.13 -13.08
CA PHE A 568 -9.98 23.84 -11.87
C PHE A 568 -10.86 25.06 -12.11
N VAL A 569 -11.57 25.44 -11.04
CA VAL A 569 -12.26 26.72 -10.92
C VAL A 569 -12.00 27.27 -9.52
N VAL A 570 -11.48 28.49 -9.45
CA VAL A 570 -11.15 29.17 -8.20
C VAL A 570 -11.78 30.57 -8.17
N GLU A 571 -12.01 31.10 -6.97
CA GLU A 571 -12.54 32.45 -6.76
C GLU A 571 -11.83 33.18 -5.62
N SER A 572 -11.64 34.49 -5.75
CA SER A 572 -11.29 35.35 -4.61
C SER A 572 -11.92 36.72 -4.79
N ALA A 573 -12.53 37.24 -3.72
CA ALA A 573 -13.08 38.60 -3.73
C ALA A 573 -11.99 39.68 -3.89
N ALA A 574 -10.74 39.37 -3.54
CA ALA A 574 -9.60 40.27 -3.75
C ALA A 574 -9.09 40.26 -5.20
N GLY A 575 -9.49 39.26 -6.00
CA GLY A 575 -8.83 38.93 -7.27
C GLY A 575 -7.74 37.87 -7.06
N ILE A 576 -7.58 37.00 -8.05
CA ILE A 576 -6.57 35.93 -8.07
C ILE A 576 -5.26 36.51 -8.62
N ASP A 577 -4.17 36.27 -7.92
CA ASP A 577 -2.82 36.58 -8.40
C ASP A 577 -2.32 35.43 -9.27
N GLU A 578 -2.33 34.21 -8.72
CA GLU A 578 -1.92 33.01 -9.43
C GLU A 578 -2.54 31.70 -8.90
N VAL A 579 -2.53 30.68 -9.75
CA VAL A 579 -2.85 29.29 -9.42
C VAL A 579 -1.70 28.40 -9.87
N ILE A 580 -1.09 27.69 -8.92
CA ILE A 580 0.04 26.81 -9.15
C ILE A 580 -0.42 25.36 -8.97
N VAL A 581 -0.15 24.52 -9.97
CA VAL A 581 -0.34 23.07 -9.90
C VAL A 581 1.00 22.45 -9.54
N HIS A 582 1.17 22.06 -8.29
CA HIS A 582 2.40 21.43 -7.79
C HIS A 582 2.39 19.93 -8.04
N HIS A 583 3.57 19.34 -8.21
CA HIS A 583 3.80 17.91 -8.02
C HIS A 583 4.63 17.72 -6.74
N ALA A 584 3.96 17.53 -5.59
CA ALA A 584 4.62 17.44 -4.29
C ALA A 584 5.69 18.54 -4.11
N ASP A 585 6.91 18.18 -3.68
CA ASP A 585 8.10 19.05 -3.62
C ASP A 585 9.00 18.94 -4.87
N PHE A 586 8.59 18.20 -5.92
CA PHE A 586 9.30 18.18 -7.21
C PHE A 586 9.13 19.48 -8.01
N GLY A 587 8.25 20.36 -7.56
CA GLY A 587 8.03 21.69 -8.13
C GLY A 587 6.72 21.83 -8.93
N PRO A 588 6.51 23.01 -9.54
CA PRO A 588 5.31 23.32 -10.29
C PRO A 588 5.26 22.58 -11.64
N VAL A 589 4.12 21.98 -11.95
CA VAL A 589 3.81 21.36 -13.26
C VAL A 589 3.12 22.36 -14.18
N ARG A 590 2.27 23.24 -13.63
CA ARG A 590 1.62 24.36 -14.31
C ARG A 590 1.51 25.54 -13.38
N ARG A 591 1.52 26.75 -13.93
CA ARG A 591 1.33 28.01 -13.22
C ARG A 591 0.46 28.93 -14.06
N PHE A 592 -0.67 29.35 -13.52
CA PHE A 592 -1.64 30.19 -14.19
C PHE A 592 -1.73 31.56 -13.52
N LEU A 593 -1.53 32.65 -14.27
CA LEU A 593 -1.70 34.00 -13.74
C LEU A 593 -3.18 34.38 -13.73
N GLY A 594 -3.65 34.90 -12.60
CA GLY A 594 -5.02 35.36 -12.42
C GLY A 594 -5.23 36.80 -12.87
N ASN A 595 -4.17 37.63 -12.94
CA ASN A 595 -4.24 39.05 -13.34
C ASN A 595 -5.31 39.86 -12.58
N GLY A 596 -5.59 39.50 -11.32
CA GLY A 596 -6.61 40.13 -10.50
C GLY A 596 -8.06 39.71 -10.83
N GLU A 597 -8.27 38.73 -11.72
CA GLU A 597 -9.61 38.17 -11.98
C GLU A 597 -10.20 37.60 -10.68
N THR A 598 -11.46 37.92 -10.38
CA THR A 598 -12.12 37.42 -9.17
C THR A 598 -12.52 35.94 -9.27
N ARG A 599 -12.50 35.38 -10.49
CA ARG A 599 -12.77 33.98 -10.78
C ARG A 599 -11.91 33.52 -11.94
N LEU A 600 -11.13 32.46 -11.72
CA LEU A 600 -10.26 31.87 -12.73
C LEU A 600 -10.66 30.41 -12.97
N ALA A 601 -10.81 30.02 -14.24
CA ALA A 601 -11.10 28.66 -14.65
C ALA A 601 -10.14 28.23 -15.76
N ARG A 602 -9.56 27.03 -15.63
CA ARG A 602 -8.66 26.47 -16.65
C ARG A 602 -8.87 24.97 -16.78
N GLU A 603 -8.81 24.50 -18.01
CA GLU A 603 -8.68 23.09 -18.37
C GLU A 603 -7.37 22.92 -19.14
N PHE A 604 -6.58 21.92 -18.80
CA PHE A 604 -5.26 21.70 -19.39
C PHE A 604 -4.94 20.21 -19.47
N GLU A 605 -3.98 19.88 -20.32
CA GLU A 605 -3.61 18.51 -20.66
C GLU A 605 -2.29 18.13 -20.00
N LEU A 606 -2.23 16.89 -19.52
CA LEU A 606 -1.05 16.26 -18.96
C LEU A 606 -0.81 14.90 -19.62
N ALA A 607 0.45 14.55 -19.82
CA ALA A 607 0.85 13.19 -20.16
C ALA A 607 1.18 12.41 -18.87
N PHE A 608 0.70 11.18 -18.77
CA PHE A 608 1.15 10.21 -17.78
C PHE A 608 2.45 9.57 -18.28
N ASP A 609 3.56 10.13 -17.84
CA ASP A 609 4.92 9.57 -17.94
C ASP A 609 5.39 8.99 -16.60
N ARG A 610 4.98 9.61 -15.49
CA ARG A 610 5.25 9.19 -14.10
C ARG A 610 4.05 9.41 -13.20
N GLN A 611 4.09 8.74 -12.04
CA GLN A 611 3.21 9.05 -10.94
C GLN A 611 3.43 10.50 -10.47
N ARG A 612 2.33 11.25 -10.32
CA ARG A 612 2.33 12.58 -9.73
C ARG A 612 1.28 12.72 -8.64
N TYR A 613 1.67 13.40 -7.57
CA TYR A 613 0.81 13.82 -6.46
C TYR A 613 0.50 15.31 -6.66
N LEU A 614 -0.57 15.59 -7.41
CA LEU A 614 -0.87 16.95 -7.84
C LEU A 614 -1.74 17.68 -6.83
N PHE A 615 -1.41 18.91 -6.46
CA PHE A 615 -2.29 19.77 -5.67
C PHE A 615 -2.26 21.20 -6.18
N LEU A 616 -3.34 21.95 -5.93
CA LEU A 616 -3.43 23.37 -6.23
C LEU A 616 -2.95 24.19 -5.05
N GLU A 617 -2.16 25.20 -5.36
CA GLU A 617 -1.96 26.37 -4.53
C GLU A 617 -2.58 27.58 -5.24
N VAL A 618 -3.50 28.27 -4.57
CA VAL A 618 -4.13 29.49 -5.08
C VAL A 618 -3.64 30.65 -4.25
N VAL A 619 -3.12 31.69 -4.90
CA VAL A 619 -2.67 32.93 -4.27
C VAL A 619 -3.55 34.06 -4.78
N ASP A 620 -4.10 34.86 -3.88
CA ASP A 620 -4.87 36.05 -4.23
C ASP A 620 -4.01 37.32 -4.19
N THR A 621 -4.54 38.44 -4.68
CA THR A 621 -3.80 39.72 -4.76
C THR A 621 -3.44 40.35 -3.41
N LEU A 622 -3.94 39.78 -2.30
CA LEU A 622 -3.56 40.16 -0.94
C LEU A 622 -2.53 39.19 -0.34
N GLY A 623 -2.04 38.22 -1.12
CA GLY A 623 -1.10 37.19 -0.68
C GLY A 623 -1.74 36.08 0.15
N ARG A 624 -3.08 35.99 0.21
CA ARG A 624 -3.78 34.92 0.93
C ARG A 624 -3.79 33.67 0.08
N ARG A 625 -3.67 32.51 0.74
CA ARG A 625 -3.43 31.23 0.07
C ARG A 625 -4.55 30.21 0.32
N ALA A 626 -4.72 29.29 -0.62
CA ALA A 626 -5.49 28.06 -0.44
C ALA A 626 -4.73 26.85 -1.00
N LEU A 627 -4.81 25.71 -0.31
CA LEU A 627 -4.19 24.44 -0.71
C LEU A 627 -5.26 23.35 -0.88
N SER A 628 -5.32 22.75 -2.07
CA SER A 628 -6.25 21.64 -2.32
C SER A 628 -5.77 20.32 -1.72
N ASN A 629 -6.70 19.37 -1.58
CA ASN A 629 -6.37 17.97 -1.47
C ASN A 629 -5.65 17.48 -2.74
N VAL A 630 -4.97 16.34 -2.62
CA VAL A 630 -4.19 15.76 -3.71
C VAL A 630 -5.10 15.11 -4.77
N ALA A 631 -4.82 15.40 -6.05
CA ALA A 631 -5.26 14.66 -7.22
C ALA A 631 -4.15 13.70 -7.65
N TYR A 632 -4.39 12.41 -7.47
CA TYR A 632 -3.41 11.38 -7.79
C TYR A 632 -3.41 11.10 -9.30
N HIS A 633 -2.27 11.37 -9.94
CA HIS A 633 -1.98 10.99 -11.32
C HIS A 633 -1.09 9.74 -11.28
N TYR A 634 -1.66 8.53 -11.16
CA TYR A 634 -0.91 7.32 -10.86
C TYR A 634 -1.39 6.09 -11.65
N ALA A 635 -0.50 5.11 -11.79
CA ALA A 635 -0.78 3.81 -12.38
C ALA A 635 -0.81 2.75 -11.27
N TYR A 636 -1.95 2.60 -10.59
CA TYR A 636 -2.07 1.70 -9.44
C TYR A 636 -1.49 0.29 -9.68
N PRO A 637 -1.73 -0.38 -10.83
CA PRO A 637 -1.30 -1.77 -11.02
C PRO A 637 0.21 -1.95 -11.25
N SER A 638 0.95 -0.90 -11.61
CA SER A 638 2.38 -1.00 -11.93
C SER A 638 3.27 -0.12 -11.06
N GLY A 639 2.71 0.91 -10.42
CA GLY A 639 3.41 1.85 -9.59
C GLY A 639 3.67 1.40 -8.14
N VAL A 640 4.29 2.30 -7.40
CA VAL A 640 4.56 2.24 -5.96
C VAL A 640 3.71 3.29 -5.23
N TYR A 641 3.19 2.94 -4.06
CA TYR A 641 2.33 3.80 -3.23
C TYR A 641 2.53 3.46 -1.75
N ARG A 642 2.12 4.32 -0.81
CA ARG A 642 1.96 3.87 0.59
C ARG A 642 0.62 3.19 0.81
N CYS A 643 0.55 2.33 1.81
CA CYS A 643 -0.71 1.83 2.35
C CYS A 643 -1.55 2.99 2.91
N GLY A 644 -2.88 2.82 2.95
CA GLY A 644 -3.79 3.85 3.47
C GLY A 644 -3.54 4.20 4.94
N ASP A 645 -2.95 3.28 5.71
CA ASP A 645 -2.49 3.51 7.09
C ASP A 645 -1.15 4.28 7.18
N ASN A 646 -0.54 4.60 6.02
CA ASN A 646 0.77 5.24 5.86
C ASN A 646 1.97 4.47 6.48
N LEU A 647 1.78 3.20 6.88
CA LEU A 647 2.80 2.37 7.53
C LEU A 647 3.78 1.75 6.52
N ASN A 648 3.26 1.28 5.39
CA ASN A 648 3.99 0.45 4.44
C ASN A 648 4.13 1.15 3.10
N TYR A 649 5.28 1.03 2.44
CA TYR A 649 5.30 1.10 0.97
C TYR A 649 4.69 -0.19 0.43
N LEU A 650 3.98 -0.06 -0.68
CA LEU A 650 3.29 -1.10 -1.42
C LEU A 650 3.54 -0.88 -2.92
N GLY A 651 3.34 -1.91 -3.73
CA GLY A 651 3.43 -1.79 -5.17
C GLY A 651 3.23 -3.12 -5.87
N SER A 652 3.31 -3.08 -7.20
CA SER A 652 3.11 -4.22 -8.09
C SER A 652 3.93 -5.48 -7.74
N SER A 653 5.00 -5.35 -6.96
CA SER A 653 5.90 -6.46 -6.61
C SER A 653 5.91 -6.89 -5.15
N THR A 654 4.85 -6.62 -4.37
CA THR A 654 4.83 -6.92 -2.93
C THR A 654 6.05 -6.35 -2.20
N LEU A 655 6.51 -5.17 -2.61
CA LEU A 655 7.43 -4.37 -1.82
C LEU A 655 6.71 -4.07 -0.51
N LEU A 656 6.98 -4.84 0.53
CA LEU A 656 6.50 -4.57 1.88
C LEU A 656 7.72 -4.15 2.69
N MET A 657 7.75 -2.88 3.09
CA MET A 657 8.88 -2.31 3.80
C MET A 657 8.42 -1.37 4.89
N HIS A 658 9.11 -1.42 6.02
CA HIS A 658 8.92 -0.58 7.19
C HIS A 658 10.20 0.23 7.44
N PRO A 659 10.25 1.54 7.09
CA PRO A 659 11.48 2.34 7.11
C PRO A 659 12.10 2.54 8.51
N ASP A 660 11.31 2.33 9.56
CA ASP A 660 11.65 2.42 10.99
C ASP A 660 12.25 1.12 11.58
N ARG A 661 12.04 -0.04 10.96
CA ARG A 661 12.37 -1.35 11.57
C ARG A 661 13.82 -1.76 11.33
N HIS A 662 14.73 -0.79 11.16
CA HIS A 662 16.10 -1.05 10.68
C HIS A 662 16.11 -1.85 9.36
N GLN A 663 15.12 -1.58 8.49
CA GLN A 663 14.98 -2.30 7.23
C GLN A 663 15.48 -1.44 6.08
N ARG A 664 16.36 -2.03 5.28
CA ARG A 664 16.64 -1.55 3.92
C ARG A 664 15.43 -1.81 3.03
N MET A 665 15.38 -1.14 1.89
CA MET A 665 14.49 -1.51 0.79
C MET A 665 14.56 -3.02 0.54
N ALA A 666 13.42 -3.63 0.22
CA ALA A 666 13.40 -5.01 -0.24
C ALA A 666 14.41 -5.14 -1.38
N LEU A 667 15.37 -6.06 -1.23
CA LEU A 667 16.45 -6.24 -2.21
C LEU A 667 16.00 -7.06 -3.42
N ALA A 668 14.77 -7.54 -3.42
CA ALA A 668 14.25 -8.37 -4.50
C ALA A 668 12.73 -8.18 -4.59
N ARG A 669 12.21 -8.44 -5.79
CA ARG A 669 10.77 -8.63 -5.99
C ARG A 669 10.29 -9.89 -5.26
N GLY A 670 8.99 -9.96 -4.95
CA GLY A 670 8.36 -11.22 -4.59
C GLY A 670 8.30 -12.19 -5.77
N PHE A 671 8.13 -13.48 -5.51
CA PHE A 671 7.86 -14.46 -6.57
C PHE A 671 6.48 -14.23 -7.19
N GLU A 672 6.46 -14.09 -8.50
CA GLU A 672 5.29 -13.70 -9.29
C GLU A 672 4.91 -14.71 -10.36
N GLY A 673 5.60 -15.86 -10.44
CA GLY A 673 5.37 -16.91 -11.44
C GLY A 673 4.14 -17.79 -11.17
N GLU A 674 3.90 -18.75 -12.06
CA GLU A 674 2.70 -19.61 -12.10
C GLU A 674 2.42 -20.40 -10.81
N ARG A 675 3.48 -20.91 -10.15
CA ARG A 675 3.34 -21.62 -8.87
C ARG A 675 3.15 -20.69 -7.66
N SER A 676 3.38 -19.39 -7.81
CA SER A 676 3.34 -18.47 -6.66
C SER A 676 1.96 -18.46 -5.96
N PRO A 677 0.81 -18.37 -6.69
CA PRO A 677 -0.51 -18.46 -6.08
C PRO A 677 -0.78 -19.74 -5.27
N GLU A 678 -0.11 -20.86 -5.60
CA GLU A 678 -0.21 -22.13 -4.86
C GLU A 678 0.42 -22.03 -3.46
N HIS A 679 1.37 -21.10 -3.30
CA HIS A 679 2.10 -20.90 -2.06
C HIS A 679 1.66 -19.64 -1.30
N TRP A 680 0.99 -18.67 -1.91
CA TRP A 680 0.57 -17.44 -1.22
C TRP A 680 -0.52 -17.73 -0.19
N ILE A 681 -0.46 -17.14 1.00
CA ILE A 681 -1.47 -17.34 2.06
C ILE A 681 -2.39 -16.13 2.16
N SER A 682 -3.67 -16.38 2.46
CA SER A 682 -4.72 -15.35 2.53
C SER A 682 -5.03 -14.65 1.19
N GLY A 683 -4.68 -15.28 0.07
CA GLY A 683 -5.04 -14.84 -1.28
C GLY A 683 -4.02 -13.90 -1.94
N ILE A 684 -4.42 -13.31 -3.09
CA ILE A 684 -3.56 -12.49 -3.96
C ILE A 684 -3.20 -11.14 -3.31
N ASP A 685 -4.05 -10.65 -2.42
CA ASP A 685 -3.87 -9.37 -1.71
C ASP A 685 -3.16 -9.58 -0.34
N GLY A 686 -2.86 -10.83 0.04
CA GLY A 686 -2.28 -11.24 1.33
C GLY A 686 -0.75 -11.37 1.32
N ALA A 687 -0.18 -11.50 2.52
CA ALA A 687 1.26 -11.65 2.74
C ALA A 687 1.87 -12.69 1.78
N GLY A 688 3.03 -12.36 1.20
CA GLY A 688 3.71 -13.17 0.20
C GLY A 688 3.96 -14.63 0.63
N PRO A 689 4.45 -15.48 -0.28
CA PRO A 689 4.55 -16.91 -0.06
C PRO A 689 5.37 -17.21 1.21
N PRO A 690 4.80 -17.93 2.18
CA PRO A 690 5.52 -18.42 3.33
C PRO A 690 6.48 -19.52 2.88
N ALA A 691 7.68 -19.58 3.48
CA ALA A 691 8.74 -20.51 3.10
C ALA A 691 9.36 -20.29 1.71
N THR A 692 9.50 -19.03 1.28
CA THR A 692 10.48 -18.69 0.25
C THR A 692 11.88 -18.51 0.84
N PRO A 693 12.93 -18.68 0.04
CA PRO A 693 14.23 -18.19 0.44
C PRO A 693 14.11 -16.69 0.77
N ARG A 694 14.98 -16.21 1.64
CA ARG A 694 14.94 -14.81 2.07
C ARG A 694 16.15 -14.11 1.53
N VAL A 695 15.92 -12.91 1.01
CA VAL A 695 16.97 -11.95 0.72
C VAL A 695 16.77 -10.76 1.65
N ARG A 696 17.79 -10.44 2.44
CA ARG A 696 17.77 -9.32 3.40
C ARG A 696 18.96 -8.42 3.16
N GLY A 697 18.78 -7.11 3.40
CA GLY A 697 19.87 -6.15 3.40
C GLY A 697 20.28 -5.79 4.83
N PRO A 698 21.22 -6.53 5.46
CA PRO A 698 21.70 -6.17 6.79
C PRO A 698 22.35 -4.78 6.75
N LEU A 699 21.98 -3.89 7.67
CA LEU A 699 22.55 -2.55 7.79
C LEU A 699 23.57 -2.48 8.94
N ARG A 700 24.50 -3.44 8.98
CA ARG A 700 25.53 -3.56 10.03
C ARG A 700 26.93 -3.62 9.45
N VAL A 701 27.93 -3.36 10.28
CA VAL A 701 29.33 -3.68 9.98
C VAL A 701 29.85 -4.71 10.98
N GLU A 702 30.69 -5.64 10.53
CA GLU A 702 31.36 -6.61 11.40
C GLU A 702 32.71 -6.04 11.85
N THR A 703 32.93 -6.02 13.16
CA THR A 703 34.18 -5.57 13.79
C THR A 703 34.70 -6.65 14.73
N TRP A 704 35.97 -6.62 15.10
CA TRP A 704 36.52 -7.56 16.09
C TRP A 704 35.76 -7.57 17.44
N LYS A 705 35.03 -6.50 17.78
CA LYS A 705 34.21 -6.39 19.00
C LYS A 705 32.80 -6.98 18.87
N GLY A 706 32.38 -7.38 17.68
CA GLY A 706 30.99 -7.72 17.34
C GLY A 706 30.51 -6.94 16.11
N HIS A 707 29.20 -6.88 15.89
CA HIS A 707 28.64 -6.07 14.81
C HIS A 707 28.28 -4.65 15.32
N ALA A 708 28.23 -3.65 14.44
CA ALA A 708 27.85 -2.29 14.80
C ALA A 708 26.77 -1.72 13.84
N PRO A 709 25.67 -1.15 14.36
CA PRO A 709 25.29 -1.12 15.78
C PRO A 709 25.00 -2.53 16.30
N ASP A 710 25.36 -2.83 17.55
CA ASP A 710 25.00 -4.11 18.19
C ASP A 710 23.63 -3.93 18.83
N HIS A 711 22.56 -4.42 18.19
CA HIS A 711 21.19 -4.20 18.68
C HIS A 711 20.98 -4.74 20.10
N ALA A 712 21.64 -5.85 20.44
CA ALA A 712 21.46 -6.52 21.72
C ALA A 712 22.24 -5.81 22.84
N ARG A 713 23.37 -5.16 22.52
CA ARG A 713 24.21 -4.48 23.51
C ARG A 713 23.95 -2.98 23.61
N ASP A 714 23.71 -2.33 22.48
CA ASP A 714 23.68 -0.87 22.38
C ASP A 714 22.25 -0.31 22.47
N ALA A 715 21.21 -1.17 22.35
CA ALA A 715 19.80 -0.75 22.22
C ALA A 715 19.58 0.29 21.11
N GLU A 716 20.40 0.20 20.05
CA GLU A 716 20.48 1.13 18.93
C GLU A 716 20.17 0.41 17.61
N MET A 717 19.62 1.15 16.64
CA MET A 717 19.34 0.71 15.27
C MET A 717 19.90 1.71 14.26
N VAL A 718 20.10 1.31 13.00
CA VAL A 718 20.40 2.28 11.94
C VAL A 718 19.12 3.00 11.53
N GLY A 719 19.15 4.32 11.58
CA GLY A 719 18.12 5.18 11.02
C GLY A 719 18.24 5.19 9.50
N VAL A 720 17.13 4.88 8.84
CA VAL A 720 17.03 4.82 7.38
C VAL A 720 16.06 5.91 6.93
N VAL A 721 16.42 6.61 5.87
CA VAL A 721 15.53 7.51 5.12
C VAL A 721 15.43 6.97 3.71
N ILE A 722 14.22 6.81 3.21
CA ILE A 722 13.95 6.34 1.85
C ILE A 722 13.15 7.38 1.12
N ASP A 723 13.52 7.56 -0.14
CA ASP A 723 12.98 8.58 -1.01
C ASP A 723 12.58 7.97 -2.36
N PRO A 724 11.28 7.90 -2.67
CA PRO A 724 10.79 7.43 -3.97
C PRO A 724 10.94 8.54 -5.00
N VAL A 725 12.06 8.54 -5.72
CA VAL A 725 12.42 9.67 -6.56
C VAL A 725 11.81 9.63 -7.94
N LEU A 726 11.51 8.42 -8.43
CA LEU A 726 10.76 8.23 -9.66
C LEU A 726 9.89 7.00 -9.53
N SER A 727 8.63 7.08 -9.96
CA SER A 727 7.83 5.88 -10.18
C SER A 727 6.98 6.05 -11.44
N SER A 728 7.19 5.18 -12.40
CA SER A 728 6.40 5.08 -13.64
C SER A 728 5.80 3.68 -13.78
N SER A 729 5.15 3.41 -14.91
CA SER A 729 4.64 2.08 -15.22
C SER A 729 5.72 1.08 -15.61
N ASP A 730 6.92 1.55 -15.94
CA ASP A 730 8.06 0.73 -16.36
C ASP A 730 9.12 0.63 -15.26
N VAL A 731 9.53 1.77 -14.69
CA VAL A 731 10.67 1.83 -13.75
C VAL A 731 10.26 2.60 -12.50
N SER A 732 10.62 2.08 -11.34
CA SER A 732 10.64 2.86 -10.10
C SER A 732 12.06 2.94 -9.54
N ILE A 733 12.46 4.13 -9.11
CA ILE A 733 13.78 4.46 -8.60
C ILE A 733 13.62 4.98 -7.19
N PHE A 734 14.40 4.43 -6.27
CA PHE A 734 14.41 4.82 -4.89
C PHE A 734 15.82 5.12 -4.43
N GLU A 735 15.95 6.15 -3.62
CA GLU A 735 17.20 6.46 -2.93
C GLU A 735 17.02 6.11 -1.45
N MET A 736 18.07 5.55 -0.85
CA MET A 736 18.15 5.23 0.57
C MET A 736 19.38 5.89 1.16
N GLU A 737 19.20 6.55 2.30
CA GLU A 737 20.30 7.00 3.16
C GLU A 737 20.23 6.32 4.54
N ALA A 738 21.33 5.65 4.90
CA ALA A 738 21.52 4.96 6.17
C ALA A 738 22.77 5.51 6.88
N SER A 739 22.70 6.76 7.32
CA SER A 739 23.82 7.55 7.85
C SER A 739 23.76 7.83 9.36
N SER A 740 22.69 7.43 10.03
CA SER A 740 22.39 7.77 11.43
C SER A 740 22.05 6.56 12.29
N VAL A 741 22.03 6.77 13.60
CA VAL A 741 21.60 5.78 14.60
C VAL A 741 20.36 6.30 15.32
N VAL A 742 19.41 5.40 15.56
CA VAL A 742 18.15 5.64 16.28
C VAL A 742 18.02 4.63 17.42
N ASP A 743 17.05 4.83 18.31
CA ASP A 743 16.74 3.84 19.35
C ASP A 743 16.09 2.57 18.79
N ALA A 744 16.46 1.42 19.33
CA ALA A 744 15.76 0.17 19.04
C ALA A 744 14.35 0.18 19.66
N PRO A 745 13.31 -0.26 18.93
CA PRO A 745 11.98 -0.53 19.48
C PRO A 745 11.99 -1.86 20.27
N ASN A 746 10.87 -2.19 20.93
CA ASN A 746 10.69 -3.42 21.71
C ASN A 746 11.68 -3.58 22.88
N ARG A 747 11.84 -2.54 23.70
CA ARG A 747 12.66 -2.58 24.93
C ARG A 747 11.86 -2.10 26.12
N GLU A 748 12.35 -2.33 27.34
CA GLU A 748 11.76 -1.76 28.54
C GLU A 748 11.55 -0.25 28.37
N GLY A 749 10.31 0.21 28.56
CA GLY A 749 9.92 1.60 28.35
C GLY A 749 9.66 2.03 26.90
N ARG A 750 9.80 1.17 25.88
CA ARG A 750 9.47 1.51 24.49
C ARG A 750 8.78 0.36 23.73
N PRO A 751 7.51 0.56 23.28
CA PRO A 751 6.77 -0.48 22.58
C PRO A 751 7.35 -0.75 21.17
N PRO A 752 6.82 -1.74 20.42
CA PRO A 752 7.14 -1.92 19.01
C PRO A 752 6.99 -0.61 18.27
N ALA A 753 7.81 -0.41 17.24
CA ALA A 753 7.82 0.88 16.57
C ALA A 753 6.43 1.28 16.06
N ASN A 754 5.61 0.34 15.56
CA ASN A 754 4.26 0.67 15.06
C ASN A 754 3.34 1.16 16.18
N ARG A 755 3.67 0.87 17.44
CA ARG A 755 2.95 1.33 18.63
C ARG A 755 3.62 2.55 19.29
N GLY A 756 4.86 2.87 18.94
CA GLY A 756 5.64 3.93 19.59
C GLY A 756 5.57 5.27 18.89
N ALA A 757 6.16 6.29 19.53
CA ALA A 757 6.49 7.54 18.87
C ALA A 757 7.68 7.38 17.90
N VAL A 758 7.87 8.37 17.03
CA VAL A 758 8.97 8.41 16.04
C VAL A 758 10.32 8.19 16.71
N LEU A 759 11.19 7.48 16.01
CA LEU A 759 12.56 7.25 16.44
C LEU A 759 13.42 8.49 16.08
N PRO A 760 13.97 9.22 17.06
CA PRO A 760 14.86 10.35 16.76
C PRO A 760 16.23 9.85 16.28
N HIS A 761 16.78 10.52 15.28
CA HIS A 761 18.16 10.37 14.84
C HIS A 761 19.09 10.94 15.91
N LYS A 762 19.70 10.06 16.71
CA LYS A 762 20.52 10.46 17.87
C LYS A 762 21.87 11.03 17.46
N ARG A 763 22.52 10.36 16.51
CA ARG A 763 23.88 10.68 16.07
C ARG A 763 24.18 10.06 14.71
N PRO A 764 25.18 10.57 13.98
CA PRO A 764 25.73 9.89 12.82
C PRO A 764 26.24 8.49 13.18
N ARG A 765 26.20 7.57 12.22
CA ARG A 765 26.82 6.25 12.35
C ARG A 765 28.32 6.38 12.55
N ARG A 766 28.84 5.58 13.48
CA ARG A 766 30.26 5.64 13.88
C ARG A 766 31.21 5.16 12.79
N HIS A 767 30.86 4.07 12.11
CA HIS A 767 31.79 3.34 11.25
C HIS A 767 31.58 3.64 9.77
N VAL A 768 30.33 3.70 9.31
CA VAL A 768 30.02 3.87 7.89
C VAL A 768 28.80 4.77 7.68
N ALA A 769 28.80 5.53 6.60
CA ALA A 769 27.59 6.09 6.00
C ALA A 769 27.30 5.32 4.71
N HIS A 770 26.04 4.99 4.48
CA HIS A 770 25.63 4.15 3.36
C HIS A 770 24.54 4.86 2.56
N ARG A 771 24.78 5.04 1.27
CA ARG A 771 23.81 5.54 0.29
C ARG A 771 23.61 4.52 -0.80
N GLU A 772 22.37 4.35 -1.23
CA GLU A 772 21.99 3.40 -2.26
C GLU A 772 20.90 3.96 -3.16
N THR A 773 21.00 3.65 -4.45
CA THR A 773 19.91 3.74 -5.41
C THR A 773 19.44 2.34 -5.79
N SER A 774 18.15 2.08 -5.67
CA SER A 774 17.50 0.84 -6.09
C SER A 774 16.57 1.08 -7.26
N TYR A 775 16.67 0.22 -8.27
CA TYR A 775 15.88 0.29 -9.49
C TYR A 775 14.99 -0.94 -9.59
N LEU A 776 13.69 -0.70 -9.65
CA LEU A 776 12.67 -1.71 -9.80
C LEU A 776 12.14 -1.66 -11.24
N LEU A 777 12.51 -2.65 -12.05
CA LEU A 777 11.93 -2.85 -13.38
C LEU A 777 10.56 -3.52 -13.28
N ARG A 778 9.64 -3.21 -14.17
CA ARG A 778 8.37 -3.94 -14.35
C ARG A 778 8.68 -5.39 -14.74
N SER A 779 8.11 -6.35 -14.04
CA SER A 779 8.14 -7.75 -14.51
C SER A 779 7.14 -7.95 -15.66
N ARG A 780 7.24 -9.07 -16.36
CA ARG A 780 6.30 -9.40 -17.43
C ARG A 780 4.95 -9.93 -16.92
N LYS A 781 4.67 -9.76 -15.62
CA LYS A 781 3.34 -10.02 -15.05
C LYS A 781 2.38 -8.91 -15.47
N ARG A 782 1.23 -9.28 -16.04
CA ARG A 782 0.18 -8.34 -16.44
C ARG A 782 -0.69 -7.96 -15.24
N TYR A 783 -0.23 -7.01 -14.43
CA TYR A 783 -0.93 -6.64 -13.19
C TYR A 783 -2.38 -6.17 -13.37
N ASN A 784 -2.71 -5.55 -14.51
CA ASN A 784 -4.09 -5.22 -14.84
C ASN A 784 -4.99 -6.48 -14.91
N VAL A 785 -4.48 -7.57 -15.48
CA VAL A 785 -5.17 -8.87 -15.53
C VAL A 785 -5.25 -9.49 -14.12
N ALA A 786 -4.15 -9.41 -13.35
CA ALA A 786 -4.09 -9.97 -12.00
C ALA A 786 -5.03 -9.28 -11.00
N TRP A 787 -5.00 -7.95 -10.94
CA TRP A 787 -5.63 -7.17 -9.87
C TRP A 787 -7.02 -6.67 -10.26
N THR A 788 -7.20 -6.21 -11.50
CA THR A 788 -8.49 -5.64 -11.93
C THR A 788 -9.44 -6.72 -12.40
N HIS A 789 -8.94 -7.70 -13.14
CA HIS A 789 -9.76 -8.81 -13.63
C HIS A 789 -9.72 -10.05 -12.73
N ARG A 790 -8.89 -10.03 -11.66
CA ARG A 790 -8.73 -11.15 -10.71
C ARG A 790 -8.34 -12.47 -11.39
N ARG A 791 -7.49 -12.42 -12.42
CA ARG A 791 -6.99 -13.58 -13.19
C ARG A 791 -5.49 -13.79 -13.03
N PRO A 792 -5.02 -14.28 -11.86
CA PRO A 792 -3.59 -14.42 -11.58
C PRO A 792 -2.87 -15.35 -12.55
N HIS A 793 -3.44 -16.51 -12.89
CA HIS A 793 -2.80 -17.48 -13.79
C HIS A 793 -2.60 -16.91 -15.20
N GLU A 794 -3.63 -16.24 -15.75
CA GLU A 794 -3.51 -15.57 -17.05
C GLU A 794 -2.46 -14.44 -17.00
N SER A 795 -2.37 -13.73 -15.87
CA SER A 795 -1.46 -12.59 -15.73
C SER A 795 0.03 -12.96 -15.78
N VAL A 796 0.37 -14.22 -15.50
CA VAL A 796 1.77 -14.66 -15.38
C VAL A 796 2.28 -15.41 -16.61
N ALA A 797 1.47 -15.56 -17.66
CA ALA A 797 1.84 -16.33 -18.85
C ALA A 797 3.15 -15.85 -19.51
N ALA A 798 3.42 -14.54 -19.46
CA ALA A 798 4.65 -13.93 -19.97
C ALA A 798 5.73 -13.72 -18.90
N TYR A 799 5.45 -14.03 -17.62
CA TYR A 799 6.42 -13.86 -16.55
C TYR A 799 7.61 -14.80 -16.75
N ARG A 800 8.83 -14.24 -16.67
CA ARG A 800 10.10 -14.98 -16.72
C ARG A 800 10.98 -14.70 -15.51
N GLY A 801 10.59 -13.75 -14.67
CA GLY A 801 11.28 -13.37 -13.47
C GLY A 801 11.02 -11.91 -13.08
N GLY A 802 11.51 -11.53 -11.91
CA GLY A 802 11.48 -10.17 -11.38
C GLY A 802 12.91 -9.70 -11.11
N LEU A 803 13.23 -8.46 -11.47
CA LEU A 803 14.57 -7.89 -11.36
C LEU A 803 14.56 -6.64 -10.48
N MET A 804 15.55 -6.55 -9.58
CA MET A 804 15.91 -5.31 -8.88
C MET A 804 17.42 -5.09 -8.96
N TRP A 805 17.82 -3.90 -9.40
CA TRP A 805 19.20 -3.49 -9.47
C TRP A 805 19.52 -2.54 -8.33
N HIS A 806 20.67 -2.74 -7.70
CA HIS A 806 21.14 -1.92 -6.59
C HIS A 806 22.52 -1.39 -6.93
N GLU A 807 22.72 -0.10 -6.74
CA GLU A 807 24.05 0.51 -6.77
C GLU A 807 24.19 1.47 -5.59
N GLY A 808 25.39 1.61 -5.05
CA GLY A 808 25.57 2.46 -3.89
C GLY A 808 27.01 2.71 -3.52
N VAL A 809 27.16 3.52 -2.47
CA VAL A 809 28.45 3.89 -1.91
C VAL A 809 28.40 3.72 -0.40
N VAL A 810 29.40 3.03 0.14
CA VAL A 810 29.67 2.96 1.57
C VAL A 810 30.90 3.79 1.89
N GLU A 811 30.72 4.88 2.62
CA GLU A 811 31.80 5.74 3.09
C GLU A 811 32.23 5.32 4.49
N ILE A 812 33.49 4.95 4.66
CA ILE A 812 34.07 4.58 5.95
C ILE A 812 34.34 5.85 6.77
N LYS A 813 33.59 6.05 7.85
CA LYS A 813 33.74 7.19 8.76
C LYS A 813 34.83 6.98 9.81
N LYS A 814 35.03 5.73 10.24
CA LYS A 814 36.05 5.36 11.22
C LYS A 814 36.67 4.04 10.84
N SER A 815 38.01 3.97 10.87
CA SER A 815 38.72 2.76 10.55
C SER A 815 38.31 1.59 11.44
N PHE A 816 38.15 0.40 10.86
CA PHE A 816 37.86 -0.83 11.59
C PHE A 816 38.40 -2.06 10.86
N GLU A 817 38.58 -3.15 11.60
CA GLU A 817 38.98 -4.45 11.07
C GLU A 817 37.86 -5.46 11.34
N PRO A 818 37.43 -6.22 10.31
CA PRO A 818 36.45 -7.27 10.50
C PRO A 818 37.10 -8.46 11.23
N PRO A 819 36.33 -9.26 12.00
CA PRO A 819 36.83 -10.51 12.54
C PRO A 819 37.37 -11.40 11.42
N LEU A 820 38.43 -12.16 11.70
CA LEU A 820 39.00 -13.08 10.73
C LEU A 820 37.90 -14.01 10.21
N GLY A 821 37.66 -13.90 8.91
CA GLY A 821 36.63 -14.66 8.26
C GLY A 821 35.20 -14.20 8.53
N ARG A 822 34.95 -12.89 8.46
CA ARG A 822 33.60 -12.34 8.26
C ARG A 822 33.67 -11.26 7.20
N ILE A 823 32.59 -11.11 6.43
CA ILE A 823 32.41 -9.98 5.53
C ILE A 823 32.21 -8.74 6.40
N GLY A 824 33.13 -7.77 6.32
CA GLY A 824 33.09 -6.61 7.21
C GLY A 824 31.92 -5.66 6.96
N ILE A 825 31.43 -5.57 5.72
CA ILE A 825 30.25 -4.78 5.36
C ILE A 825 29.30 -5.66 4.55
N PRO A 826 28.47 -6.48 5.20
CA PRO A 826 27.47 -7.28 4.49
C PRO A 826 26.46 -6.34 3.82
N LEU A 827 26.24 -6.52 2.53
CA LEU A 827 25.20 -5.81 1.77
C LEU A 827 23.95 -6.66 1.62
N LEU A 828 24.09 -7.98 1.62
CA LEU A 828 23.00 -8.90 1.34
C LEU A 828 23.19 -10.20 2.14
N GLU A 829 22.09 -10.76 2.63
CA GLU A 829 22.00 -12.08 3.26
C GLU A 829 20.98 -12.90 2.47
N MET A 830 21.40 -14.05 1.94
CA MET A 830 20.53 -15.06 1.35
C MET A 830 20.37 -16.22 2.32
N SER A 831 19.14 -16.67 2.55
CA SER A 831 18.89 -17.89 3.33
C SER A 831 17.86 -18.78 2.64
N GLY A 832 18.05 -20.10 2.67
CA GLY A 832 17.08 -21.05 2.15
C GLY A 832 15.71 -20.96 2.84
N ALA A 833 14.71 -21.60 2.23
CA ALA A 833 13.32 -21.63 2.73
C ALA A 833 13.17 -22.26 4.15
N GLY A 834 14.19 -22.98 4.61
CA GLY A 834 14.13 -23.83 5.82
C GLY A 834 13.37 -25.14 5.59
N GLY A 835 13.33 -26.01 6.61
CA GLY A 835 12.46 -27.20 6.59
C GLY A 835 12.97 -28.42 5.81
N GLY A 836 14.29 -28.59 5.61
CA GLY A 836 14.85 -29.83 5.05
C GLY A 836 14.79 -29.98 3.53
N VAL A 837 14.31 -28.97 2.80
CA VAL A 837 14.43 -28.91 1.33
C VAL A 837 15.92 -28.75 1.00
N GLY A 838 16.49 -29.70 0.25
CA GLY A 838 17.90 -29.75 -0.11
C GLY A 838 18.34 -28.49 -0.85
N THR A 839 18.79 -27.49 -0.10
CA THR A 839 19.15 -26.17 -0.62
C THR A 839 20.49 -26.29 -1.34
N ILE A 840 20.48 -26.01 -2.62
CA ILE A 840 21.62 -25.93 -3.52
C ILE A 840 22.05 -24.47 -3.63
N LEU A 841 23.35 -24.26 -3.48
CA LEU A 841 24.03 -23.01 -3.80
C LEU A 841 24.90 -23.24 -5.03
N ASP A 842 24.56 -22.56 -6.12
CA ASP A 842 25.39 -22.49 -7.32
C ASP A 842 26.09 -21.13 -7.37
N VAL A 843 27.41 -21.12 -7.57
CA VAL A 843 28.20 -19.89 -7.62
C VAL A 843 29.13 -19.90 -8.82
N LEU A 844 29.20 -18.77 -9.52
CA LEU A 844 30.28 -18.46 -10.45
C LEU A 844 31.26 -17.50 -9.77
N ASP A 845 32.33 -18.04 -9.23
CA ASP A 845 33.38 -17.29 -8.55
C ASP A 845 34.43 -16.79 -9.56
N SER A 846 34.92 -15.56 -9.35
CA SER A 846 35.91 -14.93 -10.24
C SER A 846 37.29 -15.61 -10.26
N GLU A 847 37.69 -16.26 -9.17
CA GLU A 847 38.99 -16.93 -9.01
C GLU A 847 38.83 -18.46 -9.08
N LEU A 848 37.76 -18.99 -8.47
CA LEU A 848 37.55 -20.43 -8.27
C LEU A 848 36.70 -21.08 -9.36
N GLY A 849 36.10 -20.28 -10.27
CA GLY A 849 35.19 -20.75 -11.31
C GLY A 849 33.83 -21.23 -10.78
N PRO A 850 33.06 -22.00 -11.57
CA PRO A 850 31.78 -22.55 -11.16
C PRO A 850 31.91 -23.51 -9.98
N ARG A 851 31.07 -23.35 -8.97
CA ARG A 851 31.00 -24.19 -7.77
C ARG A 851 29.54 -24.50 -7.43
N ARG A 852 29.29 -25.68 -6.87
CA ARG A 852 27.97 -26.12 -6.40
C ARG A 852 28.12 -26.74 -5.02
N TRP A 853 27.27 -26.32 -4.09
CA TRP A 853 27.16 -26.92 -2.76
C TRP A 853 25.73 -27.32 -2.48
N GLN A 854 25.55 -28.41 -1.74
CA GLN A 854 24.26 -28.85 -1.23
C GLN A 854 24.27 -28.71 0.29
N ALA A 855 23.26 -28.05 0.84
CA ALA A 855 23.09 -27.89 2.28
C ALA A 855 22.96 -29.26 2.96
N GLY A 856 23.65 -29.43 4.09
CA GLY A 856 23.68 -30.69 4.84
C GLY A 856 24.67 -31.74 4.33
N SER A 857 25.22 -31.59 3.12
CA SER A 857 26.39 -32.38 2.71
C SER A 857 27.63 -31.89 3.48
N PRO A 858 28.51 -32.78 3.98
CA PRO A 858 29.81 -32.38 4.50
C PRO A 858 30.63 -31.81 3.33
N ALA A 859 30.49 -30.51 3.10
CA ALA A 859 31.26 -29.84 2.06
C ALA A 859 32.74 -29.83 2.48
N ASP A 860 33.60 -30.27 1.56
CA ASP A 860 35.06 -30.23 1.70
C ASP A 860 35.56 -28.78 1.66
N GLY A 861 35.42 -28.05 2.76
CA GLY A 861 35.99 -26.71 2.95
C GLY A 861 35.00 -25.59 3.19
N LYS A 862 35.55 -24.42 3.57
CA LYS A 862 34.79 -23.19 3.85
C LYS A 862 34.22 -22.63 2.54
N ILE A 863 32.95 -22.25 2.53
CA ILE A 863 32.34 -21.55 1.40
C ILE A 863 32.70 -20.07 1.53
N VAL A 864 33.73 -19.65 0.80
CA VAL A 864 34.19 -18.26 0.76
C VAL A 864 34.73 -17.97 -0.64
N GLY A 865 34.55 -16.75 -1.11
CA GLY A 865 35.04 -16.37 -2.42
C GLY A 865 34.62 -14.96 -2.83
N THR A 866 34.65 -14.72 -4.14
CA THR A 866 34.46 -13.41 -4.77
C THR A 866 33.62 -13.55 -6.03
N LEU A 867 32.59 -12.72 -6.12
CA LEU A 867 31.88 -12.46 -7.35
C LEU A 867 32.50 -11.21 -7.98
N GLY A 868 33.26 -11.40 -9.05
CA GLY A 868 33.62 -10.32 -9.96
C GLY A 868 32.45 -9.97 -10.89
N PRO A 869 32.64 -9.01 -11.81
CA PRO A 869 31.61 -8.65 -12.79
C PRO A 869 31.03 -9.89 -13.51
N GLY A 870 29.69 -10.01 -13.51
CA GLY A 870 28.96 -11.15 -14.10
C GLY A 870 29.02 -12.44 -13.28
N GLY A 871 29.84 -12.51 -12.23
CA GLY A 871 29.84 -13.57 -11.23
C GLY A 871 28.53 -13.57 -10.45
N TYR A 872 28.06 -14.74 -10.04
CA TYR A 872 26.74 -14.86 -9.42
C TYR A 872 26.70 -15.89 -8.31
N ALA A 873 25.70 -15.77 -7.44
CA ALA A 873 25.28 -16.77 -6.47
C ALA A 873 23.78 -17.04 -6.63
N VAL A 874 23.40 -18.32 -6.74
CA VAL A 874 22.01 -18.76 -6.92
C VAL A 874 21.63 -19.70 -5.80
N LEU A 875 20.49 -19.43 -5.19
CA LEU A 875 19.91 -20.23 -4.14
C LEU A 875 18.66 -20.95 -4.66
N SER A 876 18.78 -22.27 -4.82
CA SER A 876 17.76 -23.17 -5.39
C SER A 876 17.61 -24.44 -4.53
N PRO A 877 16.61 -25.29 -4.72
CA PRO A 877 15.27 -24.96 -5.15
C PRO A 877 14.43 -24.45 -3.96
N SER A 878 13.47 -23.57 -4.24
CA SER A 878 12.25 -23.50 -3.45
C SER A 878 11.05 -23.81 -4.35
N PRO A 879 9.92 -24.29 -3.81
CA PRO A 879 8.72 -24.53 -4.60
C PRO A 879 8.22 -23.29 -5.39
N ALA A 880 8.50 -22.09 -4.89
CA ALA A 880 8.12 -20.82 -5.52
C ALA A 880 9.11 -20.34 -6.61
N GLY A 881 10.35 -20.85 -6.63
CA GLY A 881 11.42 -20.42 -7.54
C GLY A 881 12.78 -20.28 -6.85
N LYS A 882 13.68 -19.50 -7.44
CA LYS A 882 15.05 -19.26 -6.95
C LYS A 882 15.42 -17.78 -6.91
N TYR A 883 16.32 -17.41 -6.01
CA TYR A 883 16.97 -16.10 -6.04
C TYR A 883 18.35 -16.23 -6.65
N ALA A 884 18.67 -15.31 -7.55
CA ALA A 884 20.02 -15.12 -8.06
C ALA A 884 20.51 -13.72 -7.69
N VAL A 885 21.74 -13.63 -7.22
CA VAL A 885 22.46 -12.37 -7.05
C VAL A 885 23.60 -12.38 -8.05
N VAL A 886 23.69 -11.35 -8.89
CA VAL A 886 24.74 -11.21 -9.91
C VAL A 886 25.48 -9.90 -9.64
N ALA A 887 26.80 -9.98 -9.50
CA ALA A 887 27.64 -8.81 -9.29
C ALA A 887 27.76 -7.98 -10.58
N GLY A 888 27.72 -6.65 -10.42
CA GLY A 888 27.95 -5.70 -11.51
C GLY A 888 29.43 -5.34 -11.67
N THR A 889 29.68 -4.24 -12.39
CA THR A 889 31.04 -3.78 -12.71
C THR A 889 31.66 -2.92 -11.60
N ARG A 890 30.84 -2.34 -10.72
CA ARG A 890 31.33 -1.51 -9.61
C ARG A 890 31.51 -2.39 -8.39
N GLY A 891 32.76 -2.60 -7.98
CA GLY A 891 33.12 -3.31 -6.75
C GLY A 891 32.81 -4.81 -6.77
N ALA A 892 33.83 -5.64 -6.51
CA ALA A 892 33.61 -7.07 -6.36
C ALA A 892 32.86 -7.38 -5.05
N LEU A 893 31.93 -8.35 -5.09
CA LEU A 893 31.24 -8.82 -3.89
C LEU A 893 31.97 -10.03 -3.32
N ARG A 894 32.39 -9.96 -2.05
CA ARG A 894 32.81 -11.17 -1.34
C ARG A 894 31.57 -11.94 -0.90
N TYR A 895 31.63 -13.26 -0.97
CA TYR A 895 30.61 -14.12 -0.40
C TYR A 895 31.19 -15.06 0.64
N ARG A 896 30.37 -15.42 1.64
CA ARG A 896 30.78 -16.36 2.67
C ARG A 896 29.58 -17.04 3.33
N ASP A 897 29.70 -18.33 3.65
CA ASP A 897 28.71 -18.98 4.49
C ASP A 897 28.78 -18.58 5.97
N ALA A 898 27.63 -18.68 6.63
CA ALA A 898 27.52 -18.57 8.08
C ALA A 898 27.00 -19.85 8.76
N SER A 899 26.24 -20.67 8.04
CA SER A 899 25.53 -21.81 8.63
C SER A 899 25.40 -23.02 7.70
N TRP A 900 26.06 -23.02 6.54
CA TRP A 900 25.83 -24.03 5.48
C TRP A 900 26.15 -25.46 5.92
N HIS A 901 27.12 -25.61 6.83
CA HIS A 901 27.59 -26.89 7.35
C HIS A 901 26.85 -27.38 8.61
N ARG A 902 25.93 -26.60 9.19
CA ARG A 902 25.20 -27.03 10.39
C ARG A 902 24.04 -27.94 9.96
N SER A 903 24.00 -29.17 10.47
CA SER A 903 22.86 -30.08 10.27
C SER A 903 21.56 -29.38 10.68
N GLY A 904 20.59 -29.29 9.76
CA GLY A 904 19.32 -28.58 9.98
C GLY A 904 19.35 -27.06 9.76
N GLY A 905 20.49 -26.48 9.37
CA GLY A 905 20.59 -25.08 8.97
C GLY A 905 19.90 -24.82 7.63
N THR A 906 19.32 -23.63 7.47
CA THR A 906 18.64 -23.21 6.23
C THR A 906 19.61 -22.84 5.10
N GLY A 907 20.92 -22.95 5.32
CA GLY A 907 21.97 -22.47 4.41
C GLY A 907 21.94 -20.94 4.28
N THR A 908 22.76 -20.24 5.06
CA THR A 908 22.88 -18.77 4.99
C THR A 908 24.17 -18.37 4.29
N LEU A 909 24.05 -17.53 3.26
CA LEU A 909 25.14 -16.91 2.51
C LEU A 909 25.10 -15.39 2.72
N TYR A 910 26.21 -14.81 3.17
CA TYR A 910 26.40 -13.37 3.19
C TYR A 910 27.15 -12.92 1.95
N LEU A 911 26.75 -11.79 1.39
CA LEU A 911 27.45 -11.09 0.33
C LEU A 911 27.70 -9.64 0.74
N GLY A 912 28.87 -9.08 0.43
CA GLY A 912 29.18 -7.70 0.76
C GLY A 912 30.58 -7.27 0.38
N LEU A 913 31.04 -6.20 1.02
CA LEU A 913 32.28 -5.51 0.66
C LEU A 913 33.40 -5.86 1.62
N GLU A 914 34.58 -6.12 1.07
CA GLU A 914 35.85 -6.24 1.79
C GLU A 914 36.86 -5.27 1.19
N PRO A 915 37.84 -4.79 1.98
CA PRO A 915 38.90 -3.96 1.44
C PRO A 915 39.77 -4.76 0.47
N GLU A 916 40.59 -4.06 -0.32
CA GLU A 916 41.57 -4.72 -1.18
C GLU A 916 42.51 -5.63 -0.38
N ALA A 917 42.93 -6.73 -1.00
CA ALA A 917 43.81 -7.71 -0.37
C ALA A 917 45.08 -7.02 0.16
N GLY A 918 45.36 -7.18 1.46
CA GLY A 918 46.54 -6.59 2.11
C GLY A 918 46.32 -5.25 2.81
N ALA A 919 45.14 -4.62 2.69
CA ALA A 919 44.84 -3.34 3.34
C ALA A 919 44.73 -3.41 4.88
N GLY A 920 44.69 -4.61 5.47
CA GLY A 920 44.64 -4.82 6.92
C GLY A 920 43.32 -4.41 7.59
N GLY A 921 42.35 -3.83 6.87
CA GLY A 921 41.08 -3.35 7.40
C GLY A 921 40.41 -2.33 6.47
N TYR A 922 39.42 -1.60 6.98
CA TYR A 922 38.73 -0.51 6.27
C TYR A 922 39.25 0.83 6.77
N PRO A 923 40.07 1.57 6.02
CA PRO A 923 40.55 2.90 6.44
C PRO A 923 39.42 3.95 6.44
N ALA A 924 39.45 4.89 7.38
CA ALA A 924 38.57 6.05 7.35
C ALA A 924 38.80 6.90 6.10
N GLY A 925 37.73 7.46 5.54
CA GLY A 925 37.73 8.23 4.30
C GLY A 925 37.60 7.38 3.03
N THR A 926 37.79 6.06 3.11
CA THR A 926 37.57 5.15 1.98
C THR A 926 36.10 5.17 1.56
N LYS A 927 35.88 5.21 0.24
CA LYS A 927 34.57 5.02 -0.37
C LYS A 927 34.58 3.71 -1.14
N LEU A 928 33.65 2.82 -0.80
CA LEU A 928 33.47 1.55 -1.48
C LEU A 928 32.20 1.64 -2.32
N GLU A 929 32.37 1.65 -3.63
CA GLU A 929 31.26 1.61 -4.58
C GLU A 929 30.88 0.17 -4.87
N TYR A 930 29.59 -0.08 -5.07
CA TYR A 930 29.11 -1.40 -5.44
C TYR A 930 27.94 -1.33 -6.42
N SER A 931 27.77 -2.39 -7.22
CA SER A 931 26.55 -2.64 -7.98
C SER A 931 26.22 -4.14 -8.05
N PHE A 932 24.94 -4.49 -7.95
CA PHE A 932 24.47 -5.87 -8.12
C PHE A 932 22.99 -5.97 -8.51
N LEU A 933 22.68 -7.04 -9.24
CA LEU A 933 21.32 -7.45 -9.59
C LEU A 933 20.84 -8.52 -8.61
N VAL A 934 19.60 -8.40 -8.15
CA VAL A 934 18.88 -9.51 -7.55
C VAL A 934 17.70 -9.89 -8.43
N ALA A 935 17.65 -11.16 -8.82
CA ALA A 935 16.61 -11.71 -9.66
C ALA A 935 15.80 -12.78 -8.92
N THR A 936 14.49 -12.74 -9.09
CA THR A 936 13.58 -13.85 -8.75
C THR A 936 13.24 -14.61 -10.02
N LEU A 937 13.68 -15.85 -10.13
CA LEU A 937 13.47 -16.67 -11.32
C LEU A 937 12.46 -17.79 -11.03
N PRO A 938 11.51 -18.07 -11.94
CA PRO A 938 10.55 -19.16 -11.79
C PRO A 938 11.21 -20.53 -11.96
N GLY A 939 10.51 -21.57 -11.52
CA GLY A 939 10.78 -22.98 -11.89
C GLY A 939 11.76 -23.75 -10.99
N ASP A 940 11.72 -25.07 -11.17
CA ASP A 940 12.55 -26.11 -10.58
C ASP A 940 13.68 -26.59 -11.52
N GLU A 941 13.96 -25.82 -12.58
CA GLU A 941 14.93 -26.20 -13.62
C GLU A 941 16.29 -26.59 -13.03
N VAL A 942 16.74 -27.78 -13.43
CA VAL A 942 18.00 -28.41 -13.02
C VAL A 942 19.21 -27.50 -13.33
N ASP A 943 19.12 -26.66 -14.36
CA ASP A 943 20.18 -25.74 -14.81
C ASP A 943 20.00 -24.30 -14.30
N SER A 944 20.02 -24.13 -12.98
CA SER A 944 19.98 -22.80 -12.35
C SER A 944 21.19 -21.93 -12.66
N ALA A 945 22.35 -22.54 -12.90
CA ALA A 945 23.58 -21.87 -13.27
C ALA A 945 23.51 -21.30 -14.69
N GLY A 946 23.08 -22.10 -15.68
CA GLY A 946 22.96 -21.68 -17.07
C GLY A 946 21.98 -20.52 -17.25
N ALA A 947 20.79 -20.59 -16.65
CA ALA A 947 19.81 -19.50 -16.70
C ALA A 947 20.34 -18.20 -16.08
N THR A 948 21.13 -18.30 -15.01
CA THR A 948 21.73 -17.12 -14.35
C THR A 948 22.92 -16.57 -15.12
N ALA A 949 23.74 -17.43 -15.74
CA ALA A 949 24.80 -17.00 -16.63
C ALA A 949 24.25 -16.29 -17.88
N ASP A 950 23.15 -16.81 -18.44
CA ASP A 950 22.44 -16.16 -19.55
C ASP A 950 21.85 -14.81 -19.12
N LEU A 951 21.25 -14.73 -17.94
CA LEU A 951 20.80 -13.47 -17.33
C LEU A 951 21.95 -12.46 -17.20
N ALA A 952 23.07 -12.87 -16.62
CA ALA A 952 24.24 -12.01 -16.43
C ALA A 952 24.72 -11.42 -17.77
N ARG A 953 24.79 -12.26 -18.81
CA ARG A 953 25.13 -11.86 -20.18
C ARG A 953 24.06 -10.96 -20.81
N ALA A 954 22.78 -11.31 -20.68
CA ALA A 954 21.66 -10.56 -21.27
C ALA A 954 21.62 -9.10 -20.78
N TYR A 955 22.07 -8.85 -19.55
CA TYR A 955 22.13 -7.53 -18.94
C TYR A 955 23.57 -6.97 -18.86
N ASN A 956 24.54 -7.57 -19.57
CA ASN A 956 25.95 -7.17 -19.62
C ASN A 956 26.58 -6.88 -18.25
N LEU A 957 26.29 -7.72 -17.26
CA LEU A 957 26.77 -7.51 -15.88
C LEU A 957 28.26 -7.83 -15.71
N ASP A 958 28.87 -8.48 -16.71
CA ASP A 958 30.31 -8.66 -16.85
C ASP A 958 31.05 -7.42 -17.38
N GLY A 959 30.32 -6.34 -17.70
CA GLY A 959 30.85 -5.11 -18.28
C GLY A 959 31.04 -5.17 -19.79
N GLY A 960 30.53 -6.22 -20.46
CA GLY A 960 30.47 -6.33 -21.90
C GLY A 960 29.42 -5.43 -22.56
N SER A 961 29.17 -5.67 -23.84
CA SER A 961 28.08 -5.03 -24.60
C SER A 961 27.49 -5.96 -25.66
N ASP A 962 27.76 -7.26 -25.55
CA ASP A 962 27.39 -8.31 -26.51
C ASP A 962 26.13 -9.09 -26.08
N GLY A 963 25.52 -8.71 -24.95
CA GLY A 963 24.29 -9.32 -24.43
C GLY A 963 23.11 -9.24 -25.39
N TYR A 964 23.11 -8.27 -26.29
CA TYR A 964 22.19 -8.13 -27.42
C TYR A 964 22.83 -7.21 -28.49
N PRO A 965 22.64 -7.50 -29.79
CA PRO A 965 23.16 -6.64 -30.83
C PRO A 965 22.32 -5.36 -30.94
N PHE A 966 22.96 -4.22 -31.17
CA PHE A 966 22.28 -2.95 -31.42
C PHE A 966 23.02 -2.12 -32.47
N ASN A 967 22.29 -1.22 -33.13
CA ASN A 967 22.82 -0.28 -34.10
C ASN A 967 22.19 1.10 -33.90
N LEU A 968 22.96 2.07 -33.43
CA LEU A 968 22.50 3.45 -33.26
C LEU A 968 22.75 4.26 -34.53
N ARG A 969 21.68 4.86 -35.05
CA ARG A 969 21.72 5.81 -36.18
C ARG A 969 21.85 7.26 -35.70
N VAL A 970 21.23 7.57 -34.56
CA VAL A 970 21.27 8.90 -33.92
C VAL A 970 21.55 8.71 -32.43
N GLY A 971 22.38 9.58 -31.86
CA GLY A 971 22.88 9.48 -30.50
C GLY A 971 24.14 8.63 -30.37
N ARG A 972 24.61 8.45 -29.14
CA ARG A 972 25.86 7.75 -28.83
C ARG A 972 25.67 6.77 -27.67
N PHE A 973 26.14 5.54 -27.86
CA PHE A 973 26.20 4.52 -26.81
C PHE A 973 27.11 4.98 -25.66
N ARG A 974 26.67 4.75 -24.41
CA ARG A 974 27.47 5.02 -23.20
C ARG A 974 27.93 3.72 -22.55
N ASP A 975 26.99 2.90 -22.13
CA ASP A 975 27.20 1.62 -21.45
C ASP A 975 25.94 0.75 -21.59
N ALA A 976 26.04 -0.53 -21.22
CA ALA A 976 24.92 -1.47 -21.27
C ALA A 976 24.76 -2.30 -19.97
N GLU A 977 25.37 -1.84 -18.87
CA GLU A 977 25.33 -2.54 -17.58
C GLU A 977 23.94 -2.37 -16.96
N PHE A 978 23.16 -3.46 -16.98
CA PHE A 978 21.76 -3.56 -16.59
C PHE A 978 20.78 -2.70 -17.40
N PHE A 979 21.06 -1.41 -17.59
CA PHE A 979 20.36 -0.53 -18.51
C PHE A 979 21.15 -0.39 -19.80
N PHE A 980 20.45 -0.34 -20.94
CA PHE A 980 21.03 0.26 -22.13
C PHE A 980 21.11 1.78 -21.92
N SER A 981 22.34 2.28 -21.73
CA SER A 981 22.60 3.69 -21.51
C SER A 981 23.08 4.37 -22.79
N ALA A 982 22.45 5.48 -23.15
CA ALA A 982 22.86 6.27 -24.31
C ALA A 982 22.74 7.78 -24.07
N GLN A 983 23.49 8.53 -24.87
CA GLN A 983 23.37 9.97 -25.01
C GLN A 983 22.55 10.27 -26.27
N ALA A 984 21.41 10.92 -26.12
CA ALA A 984 20.66 11.47 -27.24
C ALA A 984 21.48 12.54 -27.97
N ALA A 985 21.36 12.59 -29.29
CA ALA A 985 21.86 13.68 -30.13
C ALA A 985 20.66 14.51 -30.57
N ASP A 986 20.75 15.83 -30.42
CA ASP A 986 19.63 16.75 -30.69
C ASP A 986 18.31 16.35 -29.99
N HIS A 987 18.42 15.85 -28.75
CA HIS A 987 17.30 15.37 -27.94
C HIS A 987 16.52 14.18 -28.54
N GLU A 988 17.14 13.39 -29.42
CA GLU A 988 16.62 12.09 -29.83
C GLU A 988 17.71 11.00 -29.91
N LEU A 989 17.25 9.76 -29.81
CA LEU A 989 18.03 8.54 -30.02
C LEU A 989 17.25 7.66 -30.99
N VAL A 990 17.93 7.18 -32.03
CA VAL A 990 17.34 6.29 -33.03
C VAL A 990 18.24 5.11 -33.22
N GLY A 991 17.69 3.90 -33.11
CA GLY A 991 18.46 2.69 -33.31
C GLY A 991 17.60 1.46 -33.53
N SER A 992 18.27 0.35 -33.82
CA SER A 992 17.67 -0.98 -33.80
C SER A 992 18.36 -1.83 -32.75
N PHE A 993 17.59 -2.73 -32.15
CA PHE A 993 18.03 -3.70 -31.16
C PHE A 993 17.61 -5.06 -31.67
N GLY A 994 18.55 -5.99 -31.85
CA GLY A 994 18.22 -7.32 -32.35
C GLY A 994 17.58 -8.20 -31.29
N PRO A 995 17.08 -9.37 -31.71
CA PRO A 995 16.31 -10.26 -30.86
C PRO A 995 17.14 -10.79 -29.70
N ARG A 996 16.60 -10.69 -28.48
CA ARG A 996 17.15 -11.31 -27.28
C ARG A 996 16.03 -11.65 -26.32
N ALA A 997 15.89 -12.92 -25.95
CA ALA A 997 14.96 -13.34 -24.91
C ALA A 997 15.43 -12.78 -23.56
N MET A 998 14.60 -11.95 -22.94
CA MET A 998 14.93 -11.32 -21.66
C MET A 998 14.04 -11.83 -20.52
N VAL A 999 14.58 -11.83 -19.30
CA VAL A 999 13.82 -12.15 -18.07
C VAL A 999 12.76 -11.06 -17.76
N SER A 1000 13.14 -9.80 -17.95
CA SER A 1000 12.26 -8.63 -17.94
C SER A 1000 12.53 -7.81 -19.20
N ASP A 1001 11.63 -6.92 -19.59
CA ASP A 1001 11.88 -6.04 -20.73
C ASP A 1001 13.18 -5.23 -20.53
N LEU A 1002 13.92 -4.95 -21.60
CA LEU A 1002 15.20 -4.26 -21.50
C LEU A 1002 14.97 -2.86 -20.94
N GLY A 1003 15.69 -2.51 -19.86
CA GLY A 1003 15.69 -1.16 -19.31
C GLY A 1003 16.55 -0.23 -20.16
N PHE A 1004 16.08 1.00 -20.34
CA PHE A 1004 16.77 2.05 -21.06
C PHE A 1004 16.98 3.27 -20.16
N ARG A 1005 18.15 3.88 -20.30
CA ARG A 1005 18.53 5.16 -19.68
C ARG A 1005 19.10 6.09 -20.76
N VAL A 1006 18.35 7.11 -21.16
CA VAL A 1006 18.74 7.98 -22.29
C VAL A 1006 18.90 9.42 -21.83
N ALA A 1007 20.14 9.87 -21.76
CA ALA A 1007 20.50 11.22 -21.35
C ALA A 1007 20.40 12.24 -22.49
N GLY A 1008 20.34 13.52 -22.14
CA GLY A 1008 20.25 14.63 -23.10
C GLY A 1008 18.82 14.95 -23.54
N LEU A 1009 17.82 14.49 -22.79
CA LEU A 1009 16.41 14.83 -23.01
C LEU A 1009 15.98 15.93 -22.05
N ARG A 1010 14.91 16.65 -22.39
CA ARG A 1010 14.33 17.69 -21.53
C ARG A 1010 13.09 17.17 -20.83
N ASP A 1011 12.93 17.49 -19.55
CA ASP A 1011 11.67 17.25 -18.82
C ASP A 1011 10.65 18.35 -19.15
N ASN A 1012 10.21 18.38 -20.41
CA ASN A 1012 9.25 19.36 -20.91
C ASN A 1012 7.85 18.79 -21.14
N GLY A 1013 7.59 17.53 -20.74
CA GLY A 1013 6.30 16.85 -20.93
C GLY A 1013 6.09 16.13 -22.27
N THR A 1014 7.03 16.20 -23.22
CA THR A 1014 6.92 15.50 -24.52
C THR A 1014 7.97 14.42 -24.77
N ALA A 1015 8.70 13.98 -23.76
CA ALA A 1015 9.61 12.85 -23.90
C ALA A 1015 8.80 11.56 -24.11
N ALA A 1016 9.07 10.83 -25.19
CA ALA A 1016 8.33 9.63 -25.55
C ALA A 1016 9.19 8.60 -26.27
N THR A 1017 8.65 7.40 -26.38
CA THR A 1017 9.21 6.28 -27.14
C THR A 1017 8.26 5.89 -28.26
N TRP A 1018 8.83 5.44 -29.38
CA TRP A 1018 8.12 4.87 -30.50
C TRP A 1018 8.86 3.63 -31.00
N VAL A 1019 8.16 2.51 -31.07
CA VAL A 1019 8.68 1.25 -31.62
C VAL A 1019 7.95 0.97 -32.93
N LYS A 1020 8.68 0.60 -33.98
CA LYS A 1020 8.06 0.24 -35.26
C LYS A 1020 7.03 -0.88 -35.06
N GLY A 1021 5.81 -0.65 -35.56
CA GLY A 1021 4.67 -1.55 -35.36
C GLY A 1021 3.72 -1.08 -34.23
N ARG A 1022 4.18 -0.22 -33.32
CA ARG A 1022 3.33 0.59 -32.44
C ARG A 1022 2.97 1.88 -33.17
N ASP A 1023 1.70 2.22 -33.25
CA ASP A 1023 1.19 3.38 -33.99
C ASP A 1023 0.91 4.60 -33.10
N PHE A 1024 1.43 4.59 -31.86
CA PHE A 1024 1.30 5.67 -30.88
C PHE A 1024 2.59 5.95 -30.10
N PHE A 1025 2.69 7.19 -29.62
CA PHE A 1025 3.75 7.60 -28.70
C PHE A 1025 3.46 7.08 -27.29
N ARG A 1026 4.48 6.46 -26.68
CA ARG A 1026 4.44 6.13 -25.25
C ARG A 1026 5.32 7.10 -24.48
N PHE A 1027 4.72 7.99 -23.71
CA PHE A 1027 5.43 9.01 -22.93
C PHE A 1027 6.27 8.37 -21.82
N VAL A 1028 7.47 8.88 -21.60
CA VAL A 1028 8.44 8.33 -20.64
C VAL A 1028 8.94 9.40 -19.69
N PRO A 1029 9.21 9.06 -18.43
CA PRO A 1029 9.65 10.03 -17.45
C PRO A 1029 11.07 10.51 -17.76
N VAL A 1030 11.33 11.80 -17.57
CA VAL A 1030 12.67 12.39 -17.62
C VAL A 1030 13.03 12.94 -16.25
N ARG A 1031 14.18 12.55 -15.72
CA ARG A 1031 14.73 13.11 -14.48
C ARG A 1031 16.19 13.44 -14.71
N ASP A 1032 16.62 14.62 -14.27
CA ASP A 1032 18.02 15.06 -14.38
C ASP A 1032 18.57 14.96 -15.83
N GLY A 1033 17.68 15.20 -16.80
CA GLY A 1033 17.99 15.12 -18.23
C GLY A 1033 18.05 13.70 -18.81
N GLU A 1034 17.66 12.68 -18.06
CA GLU A 1034 17.67 11.27 -18.46
C GLU A 1034 16.26 10.68 -18.50
N ALA A 1035 15.88 10.05 -19.62
CA ALA A 1035 14.66 9.25 -19.72
C ALA A 1035 14.86 7.83 -19.24
N TRP A 1036 13.86 7.30 -18.53
CA TRP A 1036 13.86 5.96 -17.93
C TRP A 1036 12.65 5.15 -18.37
N PHE A 1037 12.87 4.03 -19.06
CA PHE A 1037 11.76 3.21 -19.58
C PHE A 1037 12.20 1.77 -19.87
N GLN A 1038 11.24 0.93 -20.29
CA GLN A 1038 11.51 -0.44 -20.74
C GLN A 1038 10.86 -0.73 -22.09
N GLU A 1039 11.54 -1.50 -22.95
CA GLU A 1039 10.96 -2.04 -24.19
C GLU A 1039 11.31 -3.53 -24.36
N ARG A 1040 10.38 -4.29 -24.93
CA ARG A 1040 10.56 -5.72 -25.21
C ARG A 1040 11.39 -5.89 -26.49
N ILE A 1041 12.52 -6.59 -26.39
CA ILE A 1041 13.43 -6.84 -27.52
C ILE A 1041 13.48 -8.31 -27.96
N ASP A 1042 12.58 -9.17 -27.48
CA ASP A 1042 12.59 -10.61 -27.78
C ASP A 1042 12.66 -10.91 -29.29
N ASP A 1043 11.91 -10.13 -30.08
CA ASP A 1043 11.83 -10.26 -31.54
C ASP A 1043 12.69 -9.21 -32.28
N GLY A 1044 13.46 -8.42 -31.53
CA GLY A 1044 14.12 -7.21 -32.00
C GLY A 1044 13.15 -6.05 -32.20
N ILE A 1045 13.67 -4.82 -32.13
CA ILE A 1045 12.88 -3.59 -32.30
C ILE A 1045 13.65 -2.53 -33.08
N ASP A 1046 12.92 -1.72 -33.84
CA ASP A 1046 13.37 -0.40 -34.31
C ASP A 1046 12.79 0.65 -33.36
N LEU A 1047 13.66 1.33 -32.61
CA LEU A 1047 13.29 2.26 -31.54
C LEU A 1047 13.66 3.70 -31.90
N TRP A 1048 12.72 4.60 -31.66
CA TRP A 1048 12.96 6.03 -31.46
C TRP A 1048 12.62 6.40 -30.02
N VAL A 1049 13.44 7.25 -29.40
CA VAL A 1049 13.13 7.89 -28.12
C VAL A 1049 13.68 9.31 -28.11
N GLY A 1050 12.89 10.26 -27.63
CA GLY A 1050 13.29 11.66 -27.61
C GLY A 1050 12.18 12.61 -27.16
N ASN A 1051 12.47 13.90 -27.18
CA ASN A 1051 11.45 14.94 -27.05
C ASN A 1051 10.71 15.09 -28.39
N VAL A 1052 9.40 14.82 -28.43
CA VAL A 1052 8.62 14.94 -29.68
C VAL A 1052 8.60 16.38 -30.17
N PHE A 1053 8.54 17.35 -29.25
CA PHE A 1053 8.71 18.77 -29.56
C PHE A 1053 9.64 19.44 -28.55
N LEU A 1054 10.34 20.46 -29.02
CA LEU A 1054 11.24 21.30 -28.25
C LEU A 1054 10.88 22.76 -28.51
N ALA A 1055 10.99 23.59 -27.48
CA ALA A 1055 11.01 25.03 -27.63
C ALA A 1055 12.47 25.54 -27.65
N ASP A 1056 12.72 26.59 -28.42
CA ASP A 1056 13.98 27.35 -28.36
C ASP A 1056 14.17 28.07 -27.03
N ARG A 1057 13.09 28.39 -26.32
CA ARG A 1057 13.08 28.90 -24.96
C ARG A 1057 12.87 27.77 -23.93
N GLU A 1058 13.78 27.68 -22.97
CA GLU A 1058 13.67 26.76 -21.84
C GLU A 1058 12.59 27.21 -20.84
N GLY A 1059 12.09 26.26 -20.03
CA GLY A 1059 11.06 26.50 -19.01
C GLY A 1059 9.61 26.37 -19.50
N LEU A 1060 9.37 26.30 -20.81
CA LEU A 1060 8.04 25.98 -21.34
C LEU A 1060 7.68 24.51 -21.12
N GLN A 1061 6.41 24.27 -20.79
CA GLN A 1061 5.85 22.93 -20.65
C GLN A 1061 5.01 22.59 -21.87
N LEU A 1062 5.25 21.42 -22.45
CA LEU A 1062 4.62 20.94 -23.68
C LEU A 1062 3.82 19.67 -23.38
N THR A 1063 2.59 19.58 -23.88
CA THR A 1063 1.80 18.33 -23.87
C THR A 1063 1.31 18.05 -25.27
N LEU A 1064 1.79 16.96 -25.87
CA LEU A 1064 1.25 16.46 -27.13
C LEU A 1064 -0.01 15.63 -26.85
N VAL A 1065 -1.11 15.98 -27.51
CA VAL A 1065 -2.35 15.21 -27.51
C VAL A 1065 -2.61 14.71 -28.93
N ARG A 1066 -2.29 13.45 -29.18
CA ARG A 1066 -2.53 12.75 -30.45
C ARG A 1066 -3.51 11.60 -30.27
N GLU A 1067 -3.32 10.82 -29.22
CA GLU A 1067 -4.18 9.74 -28.82
C GLU A 1067 -5.18 10.19 -27.74
N GLY A 1068 -6.22 9.39 -27.49
CA GLY A 1068 -7.22 9.75 -26.48
C GLY A 1068 -8.32 10.68 -26.99
N LEU A 1069 -8.26 11.10 -28.26
CA LEU A 1069 -9.15 12.07 -28.88
C LEU A 1069 -10.44 11.43 -29.41
N GLY A 1070 -11.53 12.19 -29.40
CA GLY A 1070 -12.78 11.81 -30.06
C GLY A 1070 -12.63 11.73 -31.57
N ALA A 1071 -13.49 10.93 -32.22
CA ALA A 1071 -13.45 10.74 -33.67
C ALA A 1071 -13.48 12.08 -34.43
N GLY A 1072 -12.58 12.24 -35.41
CA GLY A 1072 -12.47 13.43 -36.26
C GLY A 1072 -11.75 14.64 -35.63
N ARG A 1073 -11.34 14.56 -34.36
CA ARG A 1073 -10.55 15.62 -33.71
C ARG A 1073 -9.11 15.57 -34.21
N LYS A 1074 -8.54 16.75 -34.48
CA LYS A 1074 -7.14 16.88 -34.88
C LYS A 1074 -6.22 16.75 -33.65
N PRO A 1075 -5.05 16.08 -33.79
CA PRO A 1075 -3.98 16.19 -32.80
C PRO A 1075 -3.62 17.65 -32.53
N PHE A 1076 -3.16 17.95 -31.33
CA PHE A 1076 -2.69 19.28 -30.98
C PHE A 1076 -1.53 19.22 -29.99
N LEU A 1077 -0.72 20.28 -29.98
CA LEU A 1077 0.30 20.54 -28.97
C LEU A 1077 -0.21 21.63 -28.04
N GLU A 1078 -0.32 21.34 -26.75
CA GLU A 1078 -0.52 22.35 -25.72
C GLU A 1078 0.84 22.88 -25.27
N VAL A 1079 1.02 24.20 -25.32
CA VAL A 1079 2.25 24.91 -24.96
C VAL A 1079 1.93 25.84 -23.81
N HIS A 1080 2.55 25.61 -22.66
CA HIS A 1080 2.30 26.35 -21.43
C HIS A 1080 3.53 27.15 -21.02
N ASN A 1081 3.32 28.43 -20.76
CA ASN A 1081 4.33 29.35 -20.28
C ASN A 1081 4.08 29.67 -18.80
N PRO A 1082 4.92 29.17 -17.87
CA PRO A 1082 4.75 29.46 -16.44
C PRO A 1082 5.33 30.82 -16.02
N GLY A 1083 5.96 31.57 -16.94
CA GLY A 1083 6.61 32.85 -16.63
C GLY A 1083 5.64 34.03 -16.52
N ASP A 1084 6.15 35.14 -15.99
CA ASP A 1084 5.38 36.38 -15.76
C ASP A 1084 5.21 37.26 -17.01
N GLU A 1085 5.91 36.92 -18.09
CA GLU A 1085 5.87 37.67 -19.34
C GLU A 1085 5.38 36.78 -20.48
N ALA A 1086 4.61 37.35 -21.40
CA ALA A 1086 4.24 36.69 -22.64
C ALA A 1086 5.50 36.46 -23.48
N VAL A 1087 5.55 35.34 -24.18
CA VAL A 1087 6.72 34.94 -24.96
C VAL A 1087 6.33 34.60 -26.38
N ARG A 1088 7.25 34.81 -27.32
CA ARG A 1088 7.16 34.26 -28.68
C ARG A 1088 8.28 33.24 -28.82
N VAL A 1089 7.93 32.03 -29.23
CA VAL A 1089 8.86 30.91 -29.26
C VAL A 1089 8.77 30.16 -30.57
N ASN A 1090 9.89 29.56 -30.98
CA ASN A 1090 9.90 28.61 -32.07
C ASN A 1090 9.89 27.21 -31.49
N LEU A 1091 8.94 26.40 -31.95
CA LEU A 1091 8.86 25.00 -31.61
C LEU A 1091 9.39 24.18 -32.78
N ARG A 1092 10.13 23.13 -32.49
CA ARG A 1092 10.60 22.19 -33.49
C ARG A 1092 10.47 20.77 -33.00
N SER A 1093 10.24 19.86 -33.93
CA SER A 1093 10.40 18.43 -33.73
C SER A 1093 11.76 18.02 -34.30
N PRO A 1094 12.59 17.23 -33.58
CA PRO A 1094 13.81 16.65 -34.13
C PRO A 1094 13.60 15.93 -35.48
N GLU A 1095 14.66 15.73 -36.26
CA GLU A 1095 14.56 15.26 -37.65
C GLU A 1095 13.90 13.88 -37.77
N HIS A 1096 14.20 12.96 -36.85
CA HIS A 1096 13.82 11.56 -36.97
C HIS A 1096 12.58 11.18 -36.16
N VAL A 1097 11.90 12.16 -35.55
CA VAL A 1097 10.67 11.92 -34.79
C VAL A 1097 9.61 11.29 -35.70
N PRO A 1098 9.01 10.15 -35.32
CA PRO A 1098 7.92 9.56 -36.07
C PRO A 1098 6.74 10.52 -36.20
N VAL A 1099 6.07 10.56 -37.36
CA VAL A 1099 4.94 11.47 -37.67
C VAL A 1099 5.34 12.95 -37.81
N TYR A 1100 6.09 13.52 -36.86
CA TYR A 1100 6.34 14.96 -36.79
C TYR A 1100 7.77 15.39 -37.15
N GLY A 1101 8.64 14.47 -37.59
CA GLY A 1101 10.05 14.73 -37.87
C GLY A 1101 10.29 15.99 -38.72
N GLY A 1102 11.14 16.89 -38.22
CA GLY A 1102 11.48 18.14 -38.91
C GLY A 1102 10.38 19.22 -38.92
N THR A 1103 9.23 19.00 -38.27
CA THR A 1103 8.17 20.01 -38.13
C THR A 1103 8.71 21.24 -37.41
N GLN A 1104 8.41 22.43 -37.95
CA GLN A 1104 8.72 23.71 -37.32
C GLN A 1104 7.44 24.54 -37.16
N LEU A 1105 7.23 25.07 -35.96
CA LEU A 1105 6.15 25.99 -35.64
C LEU A 1105 6.81 27.30 -35.19
N ALA A 1106 6.91 28.24 -36.10
CA ALA A 1106 7.57 29.51 -35.85
C ALA A 1106 6.64 30.51 -35.15
N ASP A 1107 7.25 31.39 -34.35
CA ASP A 1107 6.60 32.60 -33.83
C ASP A 1107 5.31 32.34 -33.03
N VAL A 1108 5.27 31.25 -32.28
CA VAL A 1108 4.15 30.87 -31.41
C VAL A 1108 4.09 31.84 -30.23
N ALA A 1109 3.05 32.64 -30.18
CA ALA A 1109 2.77 33.51 -29.03
C ALA A 1109 2.12 32.69 -27.90
N VAL A 1110 2.77 32.67 -26.74
CA VAL A 1110 2.28 32.01 -25.53
C VAL A 1110 2.12 33.07 -24.44
N PRO A 1111 0.90 33.30 -23.92
CA PRO A 1111 0.66 34.29 -22.86
C PRO A 1111 1.46 33.99 -21.58
N ALA A 1112 1.65 35.00 -20.73
CA ALA A 1112 2.21 34.81 -19.39
C ALA A 1112 1.26 33.95 -18.54
N GLY A 1113 1.79 32.96 -17.83
CA GLY A 1113 1.00 32.05 -16.99
C GLY A 1113 -0.21 31.46 -17.68
N ASP A 1114 -0.12 31.06 -18.95
CA ASP A 1114 -1.24 30.41 -19.63
C ASP A 1114 -0.77 29.43 -20.71
N SER A 1115 -1.74 28.73 -21.28
CA SER A 1115 -1.52 27.73 -22.33
C SER A 1115 -2.13 28.16 -23.67
N VAL A 1116 -1.48 27.78 -24.76
CA VAL A 1116 -2.07 27.80 -26.11
C VAL A 1116 -2.12 26.40 -26.69
N ARG A 1117 -3.17 26.09 -27.45
CA ARG A 1117 -3.31 24.81 -28.17
C ARG A 1117 -3.11 25.03 -29.65
N ILE A 1118 -2.11 24.35 -30.21
CA ILE A 1118 -1.73 24.45 -31.61
C ILE A 1118 -2.20 23.17 -32.31
N PRO A 1119 -3.18 23.23 -33.22
CA PRO A 1119 -3.55 22.09 -34.03
C PRO A 1119 -2.35 21.62 -34.86
N LEU A 1120 -2.14 20.31 -34.92
CA LEU A 1120 -1.08 19.71 -35.73
C LEU A 1120 -1.69 19.06 -36.98
N GLU A 1121 -1.00 19.20 -38.10
CA GLU A 1121 -1.29 18.42 -39.30
C GLU A 1121 -0.65 17.03 -39.18
N ARG A 1122 -1.26 16.04 -39.83
CA ARG A 1122 -0.83 14.64 -39.77
C ARG A 1122 0.25 14.33 -40.79
#